data_AF-A0AAW1U2K9-F1
#
_entry.id   AF-A0AAW1U2K9-F1
#
_cell.length_a   1.000
_cell.length_b   1.000
_cell.length_c   1.000
_cell.angle_alpha   90.00
_cell.angle_beta   90.00
_cell.angle_gamma   90.00
#
_symmetry.space_group_name_H-M   'P 1'
#
loop_
_entity.id
_entity.type
_entity.pdbx_description
1 polymer ?
#
loop_
_entity_poly.entity_id
_entity_poly.type
_entity_poly.pdbx_seq_one_letter_code
_entity_poly.pdbx_strand_id
1 'polypeptide(L)'
;MLPYRLGVNGYAFVVTNNGYILCHPDLRPVFQGILKPAYNRVDMIEIEILDDDVPESRMWSEEMKEFRKEVIQQKKGEKTFNVKTHLDDMKRLITSTRHYFYMGLNDTPFSLVVALPGKYGFHRVQHSVENDVHRMRFNDKIIQTFTPFFTGNWTIHPDWHYCRYLDDQHYFETPEAEFLHFLKKIESRGWRWTAECDRKLVCETVADAKITKWFSQNITTTTKEENGPEFIKRFGITVAFLATHSGLTRWQDFPQNIDLSTSEPSNFHIIHNRAIDEVWYKRAVEAHYTDPRGFVYSVPFDIGNESNVLVTVSHAIFRDDGSKKAPAAVVGYQLYHSSLYSLFKNITTACGDMPCTRTCDSKELHCLMLDDNGYVIVSNNVQETGSFFGKIRRDIMKDLLKENIYKATRMFDYQGLCPEAEDIGSPASTLLTPFLQLSNIYHWFLTSIAFLINHVVGDEMNSLFYQTPDPIDERSEHEPLLVDGEIQEEMDNPDQPYFKLNEKEFIARYRIQKTKPEPCDTEMWIYNLVHYTERNMSNSGYNKTMTNCSRPFIVQRVLGSNMILLVINNLCRQNYEDTIPWPEPQQINYNMSTTCYKALFNNLPRRHYMSCINRNINESEIKLCGKGTKASFSGQLVLLALILRIFVRYLH
;
A
#
# COMPACT_ATOMS: atom_id res chain seq x y z
N MET A 1 2.13 -0.15 -19.62
CA MET A 1 3.60 -0.14 -19.81
C MET A 1 4.08 -1.59 -19.80
N LEU A 2 5.28 -1.91 -20.28
CA LEU A 2 5.78 -3.29 -20.38
C LEU A 2 6.95 -3.51 -19.39
N PRO A 3 6.68 -3.79 -18.09
CA PRO A 3 7.72 -3.88 -17.04
C PRO A 3 8.82 -4.87 -17.38
N TYR A 4 8.46 -5.99 -18.01
CA TYR A 4 9.39 -7.04 -18.41
C TYR A 4 10.56 -6.55 -19.30
N ARG A 5 10.38 -5.44 -20.04
CA ARG A 5 11.45 -4.86 -20.87
C ARG A 5 12.45 -4.02 -20.08
N LEU A 6 12.00 -3.40 -19.00
CA LEU A 6 12.81 -2.56 -18.13
C LEU A 6 13.56 -3.40 -17.08
N GLY A 7 13.05 -4.59 -16.80
CA GLY A 7 13.60 -5.51 -15.81
C GLY A 7 13.09 -5.20 -14.40
N VAL A 8 13.50 -6.05 -13.45
CA VAL A 8 13.18 -5.87 -12.02
C VAL A 8 13.59 -4.47 -11.55
N ASN A 9 12.74 -3.85 -10.73
CA ASN A 9 12.90 -2.49 -10.22
C ASN A 9 13.01 -1.38 -11.28
N GLY A 10 13.02 -1.68 -12.58
CA GLY A 10 12.94 -0.69 -13.65
C GLY A 10 11.49 -0.32 -13.90
N TYR A 11 11.20 0.97 -14.05
CA TYR A 11 9.84 1.44 -14.29
C TYR A 11 9.82 2.68 -15.17
N ALA A 12 8.63 2.99 -15.67
CA ALA A 12 8.39 4.19 -16.45
C ALA A 12 7.11 4.85 -15.95
N PHE A 13 7.01 6.16 -16.17
CA PHE A 13 5.86 6.95 -15.79
C PHE A 13 5.66 8.09 -16.77
N VAL A 14 4.42 8.57 -16.84
CA VAL A 14 4.02 9.66 -17.74
C VAL A 14 3.62 10.87 -16.91
N VAL A 15 4.14 12.03 -17.28
CA VAL A 15 3.95 13.30 -16.58
C VAL A 15 3.21 14.29 -17.49
N THR A 16 2.28 15.04 -16.92
CA THR A 16 1.54 16.12 -17.60
C THR A 16 2.35 17.43 -17.66
N ASN A 17 1.88 18.40 -18.45
CA ASN A 17 2.44 19.76 -18.51
C ASN A 17 2.38 20.53 -17.16
N ASN A 18 1.64 20.02 -16.17
CA ASN A 18 1.55 20.59 -14.84
C ASN A 18 2.47 19.91 -13.82
N GLY A 19 3.12 18.80 -14.18
CA GLY A 19 3.93 17.97 -13.26
C GLY A 19 3.18 16.81 -12.60
N TYR A 20 1.87 16.69 -12.85
CA TYR A 20 1.09 15.56 -12.33
C TYR A 20 1.40 14.28 -13.07
N ILE A 21 1.41 13.17 -12.34
CA ILE A 21 1.58 11.83 -12.88
C ILE A 21 0.26 11.32 -13.46
N LEU A 22 0.31 10.77 -14.66
CA LEU A 22 -0.79 10.03 -15.27
C LEU A 22 -0.75 8.54 -14.90
N CYS A 23 0.45 7.96 -14.86
CA CYS A 23 0.66 6.56 -14.49
C CYS A 23 2.05 6.40 -13.88
N HIS A 24 2.15 5.68 -12.76
CA HIS A 24 3.38 5.35 -12.05
C HIS A 24 3.11 4.10 -11.18
N PRO A 25 4.08 3.19 -10.96
CA PRO A 25 3.88 2.00 -10.11
C PRO A 25 3.37 2.34 -8.70
N ASP A 26 3.96 3.35 -8.06
CA ASP A 26 3.60 3.80 -6.70
C ASP A 26 2.42 4.80 -6.64
N LEU A 27 1.71 5.03 -7.75
CA LEU A 27 0.48 5.82 -7.72
C LEU A 27 -0.64 4.97 -7.09
N ARG A 28 -1.18 5.42 -5.95
CA ARG A 28 -2.19 4.69 -5.16
C ARG A 28 -3.53 5.44 -5.16
N PRO A 29 -4.34 5.33 -6.23
CA PRO A 29 -5.59 6.08 -6.38
C PRO A 29 -6.76 5.49 -5.59
N VAL A 30 -6.66 4.25 -5.12
CA VAL A 30 -7.72 3.54 -4.40
C VAL A 30 -7.24 3.23 -2.97
N PHE A 31 -8.16 3.32 -2.01
CA PHE A 31 -7.97 2.90 -0.62
C PHE A 31 -9.21 2.12 -0.18
N GLN A 32 -9.03 0.87 0.26
CA GLN A 32 -10.13 -0.01 0.70
C GLN A 32 -11.31 -0.07 -0.31
N GLY A 33 -11.00 -0.10 -1.61
CA GLY A 33 -12.00 -0.12 -2.69
C GLY A 33 -12.62 1.24 -3.05
N ILE A 34 -12.28 2.32 -2.32
CA ILE A 34 -12.80 3.68 -2.55
C ILE A 34 -11.73 4.52 -3.26
N LEU A 35 -12.13 5.30 -4.27
CA LEU A 35 -11.24 6.26 -4.92
C LEU A 35 -10.88 7.40 -3.96
N LYS A 36 -9.58 7.65 -3.81
CA LYS A 36 -9.08 8.74 -2.97
C LYS A 36 -9.49 10.10 -3.56
N PRO A 37 -9.93 11.07 -2.74
CA PRO A 37 -10.13 12.43 -3.22
C PRO A 37 -8.82 13.01 -3.80
N ALA A 38 -8.93 13.72 -4.93
CA ALA A 38 -7.80 14.36 -5.62
C ALA A 38 -6.64 13.44 -6.06
N TYR A 39 -6.88 12.12 -6.25
CA TYR A 39 -5.87 11.17 -6.74
C TYR A 39 -5.21 11.58 -8.07
N ASN A 40 -5.90 12.38 -8.88
CA ASN A 40 -5.44 12.88 -10.18
C ASN A 40 -4.52 14.10 -10.10
N ARG A 41 -4.15 14.55 -8.89
CA ARG A 41 -3.29 15.73 -8.65
C ARG A 41 -1.99 15.41 -7.94
N VAL A 42 -1.58 14.14 -7.94
CA VAL A 42 -0.29 13.71 -7.38
C VAL A 42 0.83 14.14 -8.32
N ASP A 43 1.79 14.91 -7.81
CA ASP A 43 2.93 15.40 -8.58
C ASP A 43 4.06 14.37 -8.63
N MET A 44 4.87 14.40 -9.69
CA MET A 44 6.02 13.48 -9.81
C MET A 44 7.00 13.59 -8.65
N ILE A 45 7.15 14.80 -8.10
CA ILE A 45 8.07 15.09 -7.01
C ILE A 45 7.54 14.64 -5.64
N GLU A 46 6.26 14.25 -5.56
CA GLU A 46 5.65 13.68 -4.36
C GLU A 46 5.81 12.14 -4.30
N ILE A 47 6.12 11.50 -5.43
CA ILE A 47 6.33 10.05 -5.50
C ILE A 47 7.83 9.72 -5.55
N GLU A 48 8.59 10.47 -6.34
CA GLU A 48 10.04 10.27 -6.50
C GLU A 48 10.81 10.94 -5.37
N ILE A 49 10.89 10.28 -4.21
CA ILE A 49 11.51 10.81 -3.00
C ILE A 49 13.03 10.57 -3.02
N LEU A 50 13.81 11.63 -2.91
CA LEU A 50 15.27 11.55 -2.87
C LEU A 50 15.82 11.16 -1.49
N ASP A 51 17.07 10.66 -1.49
CA ASP A 51 17.88 10.48 -0.29
C ASP A 51 18.77 11.70 -0.01
N ASP A 52 18.13 12.86 0.19
CA ASP A 52 18.77 14.16 0.41
C ASP A 52 18.58 14.71 1.85
N ASP A 53 18.16 13.86 2.79
CA ASP A 53 17.98 14.16 4.23
C ASP A 53 17.24 15.50 4.53
N VAL A 54 16.31 15.89 3.65
CA VAL A 54 15.57 17.15 3.79
C VAL A 54 14.77 17.14 5.11
N PRO A 55 14.94 18.16 5.98
CA PRO A 55 14.40 18.13 7.34
C PRO A 55 12.92 18.45 7.44
N GLU A 56 12.32 19.01 6.39
CA GLU A 56 10.91 19.41 6.40
C GLU A 56 10.15 18.72 5.26
N SER A 57 8.93 18.29 5.56
CA SER A 57 8.02 17.80 4.54
C SER A 57 7.75 18.89 3.52
N ARG A 58 7.50 18.52 2.27
CA ARG A 58 7.20 19.50 1.24
C ARG A 58 8.27 20.61 1.17
N MET A 59 9.53 20.19 1.23
CA MET A 59 10.68 20.94 0.77
C MET A 59 11.47 20.04 -0.18
N TRP A 60 11.99 20.60 -1.27
CA TRP A 60 12.60 19.83 -2.34
C TRP A 60 13.92 20.46 -2.74
N SER A 61 14.90 19.60 -3.02
CA SER A 61 16.17 20.00 -3.58
C SER A 61 15.99 20.71 -4.93
N GLU A 62 16.87 21.69 -5.19
CA GLU A 62 16.85 22.45 -6.44
C GLU A 62 17.10 21.54 -7.66
N GLU A 63 17.85 20.45 -7.49
CA GLU A 63 18.09 19.46 -8.54
C GLU A 63 16.79 18.77 -9.01
N MET A 64 15.91 18.43 -8.06
CA MET A 64 14.59 17.85 -8.37
C MET A 64 13.65 18.86 -8.99
N LYS A 65 13.68 20.11 -8.54
CA LYS A 65 12.89 21.19 -9.17
C LYS A 65 13.32 21.42 -10.61
N GLU A 66 14.63 21.43 -10.89
CA GLU A 66 15.14 21.58 -12.26
C GLU A 66 14.83 20.35 -13.11
N PHE A 67 14.96 19.13 -12.56
CA PHE A 67 14.54 17.90 -13.24
C PHE A 67 13.07 17.94 -13.64
N ARG A 68 12.18 18.27 -12.69
CA ARG A 68 10.75 18.42 -12.94
C ARG A 68 10.47 19.47 -14.01
N LYS A 69 11.18 20.61 -13.99
CA LYS A 69 11.05 21.68 -14.99
C LYS A 69 11.46 21.20 -16.38
N GLU A 70 12.57 20.47 -16.51
CA GLU A 70 13.02 19.92 -17.79
C GLU A 70 12.00 18.91 -18.37
N VAL A 71 11.46 18.04 -17.52
CA VAL A 71 10.39 17.09 -17.89
C VAL A 71 9.14 17.82 -18.36
N ILE A 72 8.67 18.83 -17.63
CA ILE A 72 7.50 19.64 -18.00
C ILE A 72 7.72 20.44 -19.29
N GLN A 73 8.95 20.92 -19.50
CA GLN A 73 9.35 21.60 -20.73
C GLN A 73 9.53 20.65 -21.93
N GLN A 74 9.28 19.35 -21.76
CA GLN A 74 9.42 18.33 -22.80
C GLN A 74 10.83 18.26 -23.40
N LYS A 75 11.86 18.62 -22.62
CA LYS A 75 13.24 18.45 -23.03
C LYS A 75 13.58 16.97 -23.05
N LYS A 76 14.55 16.60 -23.89
CA LYS A 76 15.16 15.27 -23.87
C LYS A 76 16.44 15.33 -23.05
N GLY A 77 16.59 14.44 -22.09
CA GLY A 77 17.78 14.39 -21.25
C GLY A 77 17.85 13.15 -20.37
N GLU A 78 18.91 13.11 -19.57
CA GLU A 78 19.14 12.09 -18.57
C GLU A 78 19.59 12.73 -17.26
N LYS A 79 19.20 12.14 -16.14
CA LYS A 79 19.68 12.51 -14.79
C LYS A 79 19.84 11.27 -13.93
N THR A 80 20.69 11.39 -12.92
CA THR A 80 20.94 10.29 -11.97
C THR A 80 20.66 10.80 -10.57
N PHE A 81 19.87 10.05 -9.81
CA PHE A 81 19.51 10.40 -8.44
C PHE A 81 19.63 9.19 -7.52
N ASN A 82 19.90 9.45 -6.24
CA ASN A 82 19.74 8.46 -5.18
C ASN A 82 18.34 8.60 -4.60
N VAL A 83 17.55 7.53 -4.69
CA VAL A 83 16.10 7.56 -4.47
C VAL A 83 15.74 6.55 -3.40
N LYS A 84 14.77 6.95 -2.58
CA LYS A 84 14.12 6.14 -1.54
C LYS A 84 12.91 5.44 -2.14
N THR A 85 12.99 4.13 -2.29
CA THR A 85 11.86 3.30 -2.75
C THR A 85 11.34 2.49 -1.57
N HIS A 86 10.04 2.61 -1.27
CA HIS A 86 9.42 1.83 -0.22
C HIS A 86 8.97 0.46 -0.72
N LEU A 87 8.91 -0.51 0.18
CA LEU A 87 8.33 -1.84 -0.03
C LEU A 87 7.40 -2.19 1.13
N ASP A 88 6.53 -3.18 0.92
CA ASP A 88 5.59 -3.70 1.93
C ASP A 88 4.78 -2.59 2.62
N ASP A 89 4.10 -1.75 1.83
CA ASP A 89 3.28 -0.65 2.35
C ASP A 89 4.04 0.30 3.30
N MET A 90 5.26 0.67 2.91
CA MET A 90 6.15 1.59 3.64
C MET A 90 6.77 1.03 4.93
N LYS A 91 6.75 -0.29 5.12
CA LYS A 91 7.45 -0.96 6.22
C LYS A 91 8.95 -1.13 5.98
N ARG A 92 9.38 -1.21 4.72
CA ARG A 92 10.79 -1.39 4.31
C ARG A 92 11.22 -0.32 3.32
N LEU A 93 12.51 0.00 3.32
CA LEU A 93 13.08 1.05 2.49
C LEU A 93 14.32 0.54 1.75
N ILE A 94 14.34 0.73 0.43
CA ILE A 94 15.51 0.51 -0.40
C ILE A 94 16.02 1.87 -0.88
N THR A 95 17.26 2.18 -0.54
CA THR A 95 17.98 3.30 -1.16
C THR A 95 18.76 2.78 -2.36
N SER A 96 18.49 3.32 -3.54
CA SER A 96 19.16 2.90 -4.77
C SER A 96 19.44 4.06 -5.71
N THR A 97 20.55 3.99 -6.44
CA THR A 97 20.87 4.94 -7.51
C THR A 97 20.07 4.59 -8.76
N ARG A 98 19.34 5.58 -9.27
CA ARG A 98 18.45 5.47 -10.42
C ARG A 98 18.89 6.43 -11.52
N HIS A 99 18.91 5.93 -12.75
CA HIS A 99 19.10 6.75 -13.95
C HIS A 99 17.75 7.00 -14.60
N TYR A 100 17.37 8.27 -14.67
CA TYR A 100 16.14 8.76 -15.28
C TYR A 100 16.43 9.25 -16.68
N PHE A 101 15.76 8.67 -17.67
CA PHE A 101 15.74 9.12 -19.05
C PHE A 101 14.38 9.72 -19.34
N TYR A 102 14.34 10.96 -19.85
CA TYR A 102 13.08 11.64 -20.08
C TYR A 102 13.02 12.29 -21.45
N MET A 103 11.82 12.32 -22.03
CA MET A 103 11.54 12.99 -23.30
C MET A 103 10.07 13.42 -23.40
N GLY A 104 9.82 14.50 -24.15
CA GLY A 104 8.46 14.85 -24.55
C GLY A 104 7.90 13.88 -25.58
N LEU A 105 6.61 13.56 -25.46
CA LEU A 105 5.89 12.80 -26.48
C LEU A 105 5.37 13.78 -27.55
N ASN A 106 5.75 13.54 -28.81
CA ASN A 106 5.36 14.37 -29.95
C ASN A 106 3.83 14.53 -30.02
N ASP A 107 3.38 15.73 -30.39
CA ASP A 107 1.96 16.09 -30.57
C ASP A 107 1.07 15.89 -29.34
N THR A 108 1.66 15.76 -28.13
CA THR A 108 0.92 15.66 -26.88
C THR A 108 1.52 16.58 -25.81
N PRO A 109 0.77 16.96 -24.77
CA PRO A 109 1.29 17.72 -23.64
C PRO A 109 2.06 16.87 -22.62
N PHE A 110 2.27 15.58 -22.91
CA PHE A 110 2.82 14.60 -21.97
C PHE A 110 4.33 14.41 -22.18
N SER A 111 5.00 14.01 -21.10
CA SER A 111 6.40 13.60 -21.11
C SER A 111 6.52 12.19 -20.56
N LEU A 112 7.34 11.37 -21.20
CA LEU A 112 7.67 10.02 -20.73
C LEU A 112 8.98 10.07 -19.94
N VAL A 113 8.99 9.44 -18.78
CA VAL A 113 10.17 9.25 -17.94
C VAL A 113 10.38 7.75 -17.72
N VAL A 114 11.61 7.29 -17.86
CA VAL A 114 12.02 5.90 -17.63
C VAL A 114 13.12 5.89 -16.57
N ALA A 115 12.91 5.17 -15.49
CA ALA A 115 13.86 5.02 -14.38
C ALA A 115 14.46 3.61 -14.41
N LEU A 116 15.79 3.52 -14.53
CA LEU A 116 16.53 2.26 -14.52
C LEU A 116 17.46 2.17 -13.30
N PRO A 117 17.57 1.02 -12.64
CA PRO A 117 18.54 0.81 -11.56
C PRO A 117 19.97 0.84 -12.10
N GLY A 118 20.86 1.64 -11.51
CA GLY A 118 22.23 1.81 -12.01
C GLY A 118 23.11 0.56 -11.97
N LYS A 119 22.82 -0.38 -11.05
CA LYS A 119 23.66 -1.57 -10.83
C LYS A 119 23.41 -2.72 -11.81
N TYR A 120 22.17 -2.88 -12.30
CA TYR A 120 21.75 -4.01 -13.15
C TYR A 120 20.75 -3.64 -14.25
N GLY A 121 20.23 -2.41 -14.30
CA GLY A 121 19.14 -2.03 -15.21
C GLY A 121 19.54 -1.90 -16.68
N PHE A 122 20.85 -1.84 -16.98
CA PHE A 122 21.35 -1.63 -18.35
C PHE A 122 21.59 -2.90 -19.14
N HIS A 123 21.54 -4.06 -18.48
CA HIS A 123 21.84 -5.35 -19.09
C HIS A 123 20.73 -6.33 -18.78
N ARG A 124 20.38 -7.15 -19.77
CA ARG A 124 19.39 -8.22 -19.63
C ARG A 124 19.98 -9.53 -20.14
N VAL A 125 19.54 -10.63 -19.55
CA VAL A 125 19.88 -11.95 -20.05
C VAL A 125 19.12 -12.18 -21.34
N GLN A 126 19.83 -12.53 -22.41
CA GLN A 126 19.25 -12.78 -23.71
C GLN A 126 19.50 -14.23 -24.10
N HIS A 127 18.43 -14.92 -24.51
CA HIS A 127 18.53 -16.28 -25.01
C HIS A 127 19.09 -16.30 -26.43
N SER A 128 19.91 -17.31 -26.74
CA SER A 128 20.57 -17.45 -28.05
C SER A 128 19.60 -17.63 -29.22
N VAL A 129 18.35 -18.03 -28.95
CA VAL A 129 17.31 -18.27 -29.95
C VAL A 129 16.25 -17.17 -29.86
N GLU A 130 16.64 -15.95 -30.19
CA GLU A 130 15.89 -14.75 -29.81
C GLU A 130 14.56 -14.54 -30.57
N ASN A 131 14.39 -15.15 -31.75
CA ASN A 131 13.33 -14.73 -32.68
C ASN A 131 12.50 -15.86 -33.31
N ASP A 132 12.72 -17.10 -32.91
CA ASP A 132 11.97 -18.22 -33.47
C ASP A 132 11.82 -19.36 -32.45
N VAL A 133 10.60 -19.50 -31.93
CA VAL A 133 10.22 -20.59 -31.02
C VAL A 133 10.43 -21.95 -31.73
N HIS A 134 10.25 -22.03 -33.06
CA HIS A 134 10.46 -23.27 -33.82
C HIS A 134 11.92 -23.70 -33.86
N ARG A 135 12.89 -22.77 -33.82
CA ARG A 135 14.31 -23.13 -33.68
C ARG A 135 14.63 -23.77 -32.33
N MET A 136 13.84 -23.51 -31.30
CA MET A 136 13.98 -24.19 -30.00
C MET A 136 13.57 -25.67 -30.09
N ARG A 137 12.72 -26.06 -31.05
CA ARG A 137 12.36 -27.46 -31.34
C ARG A 137 13.52 -28.25 -31.93
N PHE A 138 14.28 -27.65 -32.84
CA PHE A 138 15.31 -28.36 -33.61
C PHE A 138 16.51 -28.85 -32.78
N ASN A 139 16.73 -28.26 -31.60
CA ASN A 139 17.82 -28.68 -30.72
C ASN A 139 17.48 -29.89 -29.83
N ASP A 140 16.19 -30.22 -29.60
CA ASP A 140 15.78 -31.40 -28.81
C ASP A 140 15.04 -32.41 -29.70
N LYS A 141 15.76 -33.45 -30.18
CA LYS A 141 15.18 -34.51 -31.05
C LYS A 141 14.02 -35.30 -30.44
N ILE A 142 13.76 -35.17 -29.14
CA ILE A 142 12.80 -35.97 -28.36
C ILE A 142 11.46 -35.22 -28.15
N ILE A 143 11.45 -33.88 -28.16
CA ILE A 143 10.28 -33.08 -27.80
C ILE A 143 9.83 -32.30 -29.03
N GLN A 144 8.75 -32.76 -29.67
CA GLN A 144 8.23 -32.14 -30.90
C GLN A 144 7.27 -30.96 -30.61
N THR A 145 6.84 -30.78 -29.35
CA THR A 145 5.86 -29.77 -28.91
C THR A 145 6.40 -28.96 -27.72
N PHE A 146 5.89 -27.74 -27.48
CA PHE A 146 6.32 -26.85 -26.40
C PHE A 146 5.57 -27.10 -25.08
N THR A 147 4.36 -27.65 -25.13
CA THR A 147 3.55 -27.99 -23.95
C THR A 147 4.28 -28.85 -22.90
N PRO A 148 5.14 -29.82 -23.25
CA PRO A 148 5.93 -30.60 -22.29
C PRO A 148 6.96 -29.79 -21.48
N PHE A 149 7.21 -28.52 -21.83
CA PHE A 149 8.00 -27.63 -20.97
C PHE A 149 7.18 -27.07 -19.82
N PHE A 150 5.85 -27.00 -19.95
CA PHE A 150 4.91 -26.45 -18.98
C PHE A 150 4.23 -27.57 -18.19
N THR A 151 5.03 -28.38 -17.49
CA THR A 151 4.57 -29.49 -16.65
C THR A 151 4.80 -29.20 -15.18
N GLY A 152 3.98 -29.79 -14.30
CA GLY A 152 4.02 -29.53 -12.86
C GLY A 152 3.33 -28.22 -12.49
N ASN A 153 3.69 -27.67 -11.33
CA ASN A 153 3.10 -26.45 -10.80
C ASN A 153 3.82 -25.21 -11.36
N TRP A 154 3.12 -24.39 -12.13
CA TRP A 154 3.63 -23.15 -12.72
C TRP A 154 2.52 -22.12 -12.93
N THR A 155 2.89 -20.85 -12.93
CA THR A 155 2.03 -19.70 -13.26
C THR A 155 2.81 -18.68 -14.08
N ILE A 156 2.09 -17.78 -14.74
CA ILE A 156 2.66 -16.64 -15.45
C ILE A 156 2.11 -15.33 -14.88
N HIS A 157 2.79 -14.22 -15.17
CA HIS A 157 2.36 -12.91 -14.69
C HIS A 157 0.96 -12.56 -15.25
N PRO A 158 -0.06 -12.33 -14.40
CA PRO A 158 -1.44 -12.17 -14.86
C PRO A 158 -1.68 -10.86 -15.64
N ASP A 159 -0.99 -9.78 -15.26
CA ASP A 159 -1.18 -8.46 -15.89
C ASP A 159 -0.43 -8.27 -17.22
N TRP A 160 0.39 -9.25 -17.65
CA TRP A 160 1.23 -9.10 -18.84
C TRP A 160 0.53 -9.63 -20.10
N HIS A 161 0.74 -8.93 -21.20
CA HIS A 161 0.15 -9.29 -22.50
C HIS A 161 1.08 -10.20 -23.30
N TYR A 162 0.98 -11.51 -23.09
CA TYR A 162 1.71 -12.53 -23.86
C TYR A 162 1.08 -12.73 -25.24
N CYS A 163 -0.13 -13.26 -25.25
CA CYS A 163 -1.00 -13.42 -26.42
C CYS A 163 -2.44 -13.31 -25.94
N ARG A 164 -3.24 -12.44 -26.55
CA ARG A 164 -4.67 -12.32 -26.26
C ARG A 164 -5.43 -12.00 -27.53
N TYR A 165 -6.63 -12.59 -27.66
CA TYR A 165 -7.53 -12.23 -28.75
C TYR A 165 -7.98 -10.78 -28.60
N LEU A 166 -7.95 -10.01 -29.70
CA LEU A 166 -8.45 -8.63 -29.70
C LEU A 166 -9.99 -8.57 -29.70
N ASP A 167 -10.64 -9.71 -29.93
CA ASP A 167 -12.09 -9.83 -29.96
C ASP A 167 -12.61 -10.31 -28.60
N ASP A 168 -13.63 -9.64 -28.06
CA ASP A 168 -14.25 -9.95 -26.75
C ASP A 168 -15.02 -11.30 -26.72
N GLN A 169 -15.01 -12.07 -27.81
CA GLN A 169 -15.74 -13.34 -27.93
C GLN A 169 -15.00 -14.53 -27.30
N HIS A 170 -13.68 -14.43 -27.14
CA HIS A 170 -12.86 -15.53 -26.62
C HIS A 170 -12.38 -15.19 -25.20
N TYR A 171 -13.09 -15.71 -24.21
CA TYR A 171 -12.73 -15.58 -22.80
C TYR A 171 -12.09 -16.87 -22.27
N PHE A 172 -11.03 -16.71 -21.46
CA PHE A 172 -10.38 -17.80 -20.74
C PHE A 172 -10.45 -17.51 -19.24
N GLU A 173 -10.65 -18.55 -18.43
CA GLU A 173 -10.73 -18.43 -16.96
C GLU A 173 -9.39 -18.03 -16.34
N THR A 174 -8.27 -18.51 -16.89
CA THR A 174 -6.92 -18.23 -16.39
C THR A 174 -5.95 -17.79 -17.49
N PRO A 175 -4.97 -16.91 -17.18
CA PRO A 175 -3.91 -16.53 -18.12
C PRO A 175 -3.11 -17.74 -18.64
N GLU A 176 -2.91 -18.76 -17.81
CA GLU A 176 -2.19 -19.98 -18.15
C GLU A 176 -2.91 -20.77 -19.25
N ALA A 177 -4.24 -20.88 -19.17
CA ALA A 177 -5.05 -21.57 -20.16
C ALA A 177 -5.03 -20.83 -21.52
N GLU A 178 -5.13 -19.50 -21.47
CA GLU A 178 -4.99 -18.63 -22.65
C GLU A 178 -3.61 -18.83 -23.31
N PHE A 179 -2.55 -18.81 -22.51
CA PHE A 179 -1.19 -18.99 -23.00
C PHE A 179 -0.96 -20.37 -23.64
N LEU A 180 -1.43 -21.45 -22.99
CA LEU A 180 -1.33 -22.81 -23.55
C LEU A 180 -2.11 -22.97 -24.87
N HIS A 181 -3.27 -22.31 -24.99
CA HIS A 181 -4.05 -22.30 -26.22
C HIS A 181 -3.28 -21.64 -27.37
N PHE A 182 -2.69 -20.47 -27.12
CA PHE A 182 -1.85 -19.80 -28.12
C PHE A 182 -0.58 -20.58 -28.44
N LEU A 183 0.03 -21.25 -27.47
CA LEU A 183 1.17 -22.14 -27.74
C LEU A 183 0.78 -23.24 -28.73
N LYS A 184 -0.34 -23.94 -28.52
CA LYS A 184 -0.87 -24.97 -29.46
C LYS A 184 -1.11 -24.39 -30.86
N LYS A 185 -1.61 -23.15 -30.94
CA LYS A 185 -1.82 -22.45 -32.21
C LYS A 185 -0.50 -22.12 -32.91
N ILE A 186 0.51 -21.66 -32.16
CA ILE A 186 1.87 -21.42 -32.65
C ILE A 186 2.49 -22.72 -33.20
N GLU A 187 2.11 -23.88 -32.65
CA GLU A 187 2.59 -25.18 -33.13
C GLU A 187 2.08 -25.58 -34.51
N SER A 188 0.95 -25.00 -34.94
CA SER A 188 0.26 -25.37 -36.17
C SER A 188 1.08 -25.01 -37.41
N ARG A 189 1.00 -25.86 -38.44
CA ARG A 189 1.69 -25.62 -39.71
C ARG A 189 1.09 -24.40 -40.39
N GLY A 190 1.92 -23.41 -40.72
CA GLY A 190 1.48 -22.18 -41.38
C GLY A 190 1.14 -21.02 -40.44
N TRP A 191 1.38 -21.17 -39.14
CA TRP A 191 1.25 -20.07 -38.18
C TRP A 191 2.13 -18.85 -38.55
N ARG A 192 1.59 -17.65 -38.33
CA ARG A 192 2.29 -16.36 -38.49
C ARG A 192 2.00 -15.49 -37.28
N TRP A 193 3.00 -14.73 -36.85
CA TRP A 193 2.85 -13.77 -35.76
C TRP A 193 1.85 -12.67 -36.14
N THR A 194 0.81 -12.52 -35.32
CA THR A 194 -0.19 -11.44 -35.40
C THR A 194 0.09 -10.39 -34.33
N ALA A 195 -0.58 -9.23 -34.43
CA ALA A 195 -0.49 -8.17 -33.42
C ALA A 195 -1.07 -8.58 -32.05
N GLU A 196 -1.81 -9.69 -32.01
CA GLU A 196 -2.40 -10.31 -30.81
C GLU A 196 -1.34 -10.87 -29.84
N CYS A 197 -0.10 -11.07 -30.29
CA CYS A 197 0.97 -11.71 -29.53
C CYS A 197 2.25 -10.87 -29.46
N ASP A 198 2.84 -10.74 -28.28
CA ASP A 198 4.21 -10.23 -28.14
C ASP A 198 5.22 -11.36 -28.38
N ARG A 199 5.76 -11.40 -29.60
CA ARG A 199 6.74 -12.42 -30.01
C ARG A 199 7.91 -12.56 -29.04
N LYS A 200 8.48 -11.44 -28.58
CA LYS A 200 9.72 -11.49 -27.77
C LYS A 200 9.44 -12.12 -26.41
N LEU A 201 8.38 -11.67 -25.76
CA LEU A 201 7.99 -12.16 -24.45
C LEU A 201 7.64 -13.65 -24.50
N VAL A 202 6.85 -14.09 -25.48
CA VAL A 202 6.51 -15.51 -25.66
C VAL A 202 7.75 -16.37 -25.87
N CYS A 203 8.69 -15.93 -26.72
CA CYS A 203 9.97 -16.63 -26.92
C CYS A 203 10.79 -16.73 -25.61
N GLU A 204 10.89 -15.62 -24.86
CA GLU A 204 11.63 -15.57 -23.60
C GLU A 204 11.01 -16.53 -22.56
N THR A 205 9.69 -16.55 -22.41
CA THR A 205 8.97 -17.46 -21.50
C THR A 205 9.14 -18.93 -21.87
N VAL A 206 9.09 -19.28 -23.16
CA VAL A 206 9.31 -20.66 -23.61
C VAL A 206 10.76 -21.10 -23.40
N ALA A 207 11.73 -20.20 -23.62
CA ALA A 207 13.13 -20.47 -23.34
C ALA A 207 13.38 -20.69 -21.84
N ASP A 208 12.83 -19.83 -20.99
CA ASP A 208 12.89 -19.95 -19.54
C ASP A 208 12.24 -21.25 -19.07
N ALA A 209 11.06 -21.62 -19.62
CA ALA A 209 10.39 -22.88 -19.32
C ALA A 209 11.22 -24.12 -19.72
N LYS A 210 11.93 -24.06 -20.84
CA LYS A 210 12.85 -25.13 -21.26
C LYS A 210 14.04 -25.25 -20.32
N ILE A 211 14.67 -24.14 -19.94
CA ILE A 211 15.83 -24.13 -19.03
C ILE A 211 15.43 -24.60 -17.63
N THR A 212 14.28 -24.16 -17.13
CA THR A 212 13.78 -24.48 -15.79
C THR A 212 13.01 -25.80 -15.73
N LYS A 213 12.98 -26.58 -16.81
CA LYS A 213 12.29 -27.89 -16.87
C LYS A 213 12.74 -28.84 -15.77
N TRP A 214 14.03 -28.83 -15.41
CA TRP A 214 14.58 -29.66 -14.35
C TRP A 214 13.90 -29.39 -12.99
N PHE A 215 13.40 -28.17 -12.76
CA PHE A 215 12.68 -27.80 -11.54
C PHE A 215 11.28 -28.43 -11.48
N SER A 216 10.72 -28.93 -12.58
CA SER A 216 9.46 -29.70 -12.53
C SER A 216 9.69 -31.18 -12.21
N GLN A 217 10.94 -31.65 -12.25
CA GLN A 217 11.30 -32.99 -11.81
C GLN A 217 11.52 -32.93 -10.29
N ASN A 218 11.08 -33.95 -9.54
CA ASN A 218 11.17 -33.96 -8.08
C ASN A 218 12.60 -33.63 -7.63
N ILE A 219 12.79 -32.47 -6.99
CA ILE A 219 14.12 -31.98 -6.56
C ILE A 219 14.79 -33.00 -5.62
N THR A 220 13.98 -33.74 -4.86
CA THR A 220 14.38 -34.83 -3.96
C THR A 220 14.99 -36.05 -4.65
N THR A 221 14.76 -36.23 -5.96
CA THR A 221 15.31 -37.36 -6.73
C THR A 221 16.55 -37.01 -7.54
N THR A 222 16.81 -35.72 -7.77
CA THR A 222 17.91 -35.24 -8.63
C THR A 222 19.18 -34.89 -7.87
N THR A 223 19.11 -34.52 -6.59
CA THR A 223 20.31 -34.42 -5.77
C THR A 223 20.75 -35.83 -5.37
N LYS A 224 21.97 -36.22 -5.75
CA LYS A 224 22.64 -37.46 -5.31
C LYS A 224 22.95 -37.46 -3.79
N GLU A 225 22.27 -36.62 -3.02
CA GLU A 225 22.45 -36.51 -1.58
C GLU A 225 21.41 -37.40 -0.92
N GLU A 226 21.87 -38.51 -0.33
CA GLU A 226 21.05 -39.52 0.36
C GLU A 226 20.15 -38.94 1.48
N ASN A 227 20.32 -37.66 1.85
CA ASN A 227 19.66 -36.98 2.96
C ASN A 227 18.64 -35.90 2.54
N GLY A 228 18.34 -35.71 1.26
CA GLY A 228 17.41 -34.68 0.77
C GLY A 228 16.03 -34.63 1.46
N PRO A 229 15.28 -35.75 1.57
CA PRO A 229 13.98 -35.74 2.26
C PRO A 229 14.11 -35.51 3.79
N GLU A 230 15.21 -35.96 4.39
CA GLU A 230 15.49 -35.70 5.81
C GLU A 230 15.76 -34.22 6.05
N PHE A 231 16.48 -33.55 5.14
CA PHE A 231 16.72 -32.12 5.18
C PHE A 231 15.41 -31.32 5.12
N ILE A 232 14.54 -31.62 4.15
CA ILE A 232 13.23 -30.95 4.00
C ILE A 232 12.41 -31.08 5.28
N LYS A 233 12.36 -32.28 5.86
CA LYS A 233 11.64 -32.54 7.12
C LYS A 233 12.28 -31.82 8.30
N ARG A 234 13.61 -31.83 8.41
CA ARG A 234 14.36 -31.19 9.51
C ARG A 234 14.17 -29.68 9.54
N PHE A 235 14.16 -29.03 8.38
CA PHE A 235 14.06 -27.57 8.28
C PHE A 235 12.63 -27.06 8.14
N GLY A 236 11.62 -27.95 8.07
CA GLY A 236 10.24 -27.49 8.00
C GLY A 236 9.85 -26.89 6.65
N ILE A 237 10.52 -27.26 5.55
CA ILE A 237 10.28 -26.68 4.23
C ILE A 237 8.89 -27.12 3.71
N THR A 238 8.09 -26.14 3.29
CA THR A 238 6.73 -26.33 2.77
C THR A 238 6.66 -26.16 1.26
N VAL A 239 7.31 -25.12 0.73
CA VAL A 239 7.28 -24.78 -0.70
C VAL A 239 8.69 -24.39 -1.14
N ALA A 240 9.17 -24.94 -2.25
CA ALA A 240 10.31 -24.35 -2.96
C ALA A 240 9.80 -23.69 -4.24
N PHE A 241 10.32 -22.52 -4.58
CA PHE A 241 9.87 -21.76 -5.73
C PHE A 241 11.03 -21.15 -6.54
N LEU A 242 10.74 -20.87 -7.79
CA LEU A 242 11.63 -20.23 -8.76
C LEU A 242 10.80 -19.29 -9.61
N ALA A 243 11.19 -18.02 -9.68
CA ALA A 243 10.64 -17.06 -10.64
C ALA A 243 11.71 -16.53 -11.57
N THR A 244 11.32 -16.28 -12.80
CA THR A 244 12.19 -15.79 -13.88
C THR A 244 11.78 -14.40 -14.33
N HIS A 245 12.68 -13.71 -15.00
CA HIS A 245 12.42 -12.37 -15.53
C HIS A 245 11.29 -12.30 -16.59
N SER A 246 10.96 -13.41 -17.26
CA SER A 246 9.88 -13.50 -18.25
C SER A 246 8.47 -13.65 -17.66
N GLY A 247 8.36 -13.58 -16.33
CA GLY A 247 7.08 -13.69 -15.62
C GLY A 247 6.68 -15.12 -15.28
N LEU A 248 7.47 -16.12 -15.66
CA LEU A 248 7.23 -17.52 -15.30
C LEU A 248 7.66 -17.79 -13.86
N THR A 249 6.73 -18.30 -13.05
CA THR A 249 6.96 -18.78 -11.69
C THR A 249 6.65 -20.28 -11.61
N ARG A 250 7.49 -21.04 -10.92
CA ARG A 250 7.32 -22.48 -10.65
C ARG A 250 7.44 -22.73 -9.16
N TRP A 251 6.69 -23.70 -8.65
CA TRP A 251 6.83 -24.12 -7.27
C TRP A 251 6.72 -25.64 -7.12
N GLN A 252 7.23 -26.16 -6.02
CA GLN A 252 7.05 -27.53 -5.58
C GLN A 252 6.57 -27.51 -4.14
N ASP A 253 5.49 -28.23 -3.89
CA ASP A 253 4.92 -28.40 -2.55
C ASP A 253 5.52 -29.64 -1.88
N PHE A 254 5.97 -29.47 -0.66
CA PHE A 254 6.47 -30.51 0.22
C PHE A 254 5.52 -30.64 1.41
N PRO A 255 4.41 -31.39 1.26
CA PRO A 255 3.48 -31.58 2.35
C PRO A 255 4.21 -32.30 3.49
N GLN A 256 4.30 -31.64 4.64
CA GLN A 256 4.73 -32.29 5.86
C GLN A 256 3.52 -33.04 6.40
N ASN A 257 3.69 -34.26 6.90
CA ASN A 257 2.64 -35.06 7.55
C ASN A 257 2.23 -34.43 8.91
N ILE A 258 1.82 -33.16 8.88
CA ILE A 258 1.15 -32.43 9.94
C ILE A 258 -0.32 -32.54 9.57
N ASP A 259 -1.14 -33.07 10.48
CA ASP A 259 -2.51 -33.55 10.26
C ASP A 259 -3.28 -32.81 9.15
N LEU A 260 -3.50 -33.53 8.05
CA LEU A 260 -4.09 -33.09 6.77
C LEU A 260 -5.57 -32.66 6.86
N SER A 261 -6.13 -32.47 8.04
CA SER A 261 -7.55 -32.12 8.23
C SER A 261 -7.85 -30.62 8.19
N THR A 262 -6.83 -29.75 8.18
CA THR A 262 -7.03 -28.29 8.35
C THR A 262 -6.14 -27.39 7.50
N SER A 263 -5.18 -27.91 6.74
CA SER A 263 -4.38 -27.07 5.84
C SER A 263 -5.07 -26.93 4.49
N GLU A 264 -5.59 -25.74 4.23
CA GLU A 264 -5.95 -25.32 2.88
C GLU A 264 -4.79 -25.60 1.90
N PRO A 265 -5.08 -25.94 0.63
CA PRO A 265 -4.03 -26.11 -0.37
C PRO A 265 -3.13 -24.87 -0.37
N SER A 266 -1.82 -25.07 -0.55
CA SER A 266 -0.83 -24.01 -0.52
C SER A 266 -1.24 -22.88 -1.49
N ASN A 267 -1.77 -21.79 -0.94
CA ASN A 267 -2.23 -20.61 -1.68
C ASN A 267 -1.06 -19.82 -2.30
N PHE A 268 0.15 -20.40 -2.38
CA PHE A 268 1.35 -19.77 -2.89
C PHE A 268 1.14 -19.16 -4.28
N HIS A 269 0.49 -19.90 -5.19
CA HIS A 269 0.24 -19.45 -6.55
C HIS A 269 -0.78 -18.32 -6.66
N ILE A 270 -1.66 -18.15 -5.67
CA ILE A 270 -2.64 -17.06 -5.62
C ILE A 270 -1.98 -15.79 -5.12
N ILE A 271 -1.10 -15.92 -4.12
CA ILE A 271 -0.42 -14.79 -3.47
C ILE A 271 0.78 -14.32 -4.29
N HIS A 272 1.56 -15.23 -4.87
CA HIS A 272 2.85 -14.96 -5.53
C HIS A 272 2.86 -15.29 -7.02
N ASN A 273 1.96 -14.68 -7.81
CA ASN A 273 1.90 -14.85 -9.26
C ASN A 273 2.57 -13.74 -10.08
N ARG A 274 3.12 -12.69 -9.44
CA ARG A 274 3.63 -11.51 -10.16
C ARG A 274 5.13 -11.52 -10.43
N ALA A 275 5.82 -12.63 -10.18
CA ALA A 275 7.24 -12.83 -10.50
C ALA A 275 8.14 -11.62 -10.13
N ILE A 276 8.58 -10.81 -11.10
CA ILE A 276 9.50 -9.68 -10.87
C ILE A 276 8.89 -8.56 -10.02
N ASP A 277 7.57 -8.47 -9.95
CA ASP A 277 6.87 -7.44 -9.20
C ASP A 277 6.71 -7.79 -7.72
N GLU A 278 6.96 -9.06 -7.37
CA GLU A 278 6.97 -9.55 -5.99
C GLU A 278 8.05 -8.89 -5.14
N VAL A 279 7.72 -8.62 -3.87
CA VAL A 279 8.63 -7.95 -2.95
C VAL A 279 9.89 -8.79 -2.69
N TRP A 280 9.74 -10.10 -2.51
CA TRP A 280 10.89 -11.00 -2.30
C TRP A 280 11.82 -11.05 -3.52
N TYR A 281 11.28 -10.90 -4.74
CA TYR A 281 12.10 -10.85 -5.96
C TYR A 281 12.92 -9.56 -5.98
N LYS A 282 12.26 -8.42 -5.77
CA LYS A 282 12.90 -7.08 -5.72
C LYS A 282 13.98 -7.00 -4.64
N ARG A 283 13.68 -7.52 -3.43
CA ARG A 283 14.63 -7.55 -2.30
C ARG A 283 15.83 -8.46 -2.58
N ALA A 284 15.62 -9.66 -3.10
CA ALA A 284 16.71 -10.60 -3.37
C ALA A 284 17.72 -10.04 -4.39
N VAL A 285 17.23 -9.34 -5.41
CA VAL A 285 18.07 -8.71 -6.44
C VAL A 285 18.92 -7.57 -5.85
N GLU A 286 18.33 -6.71 -5.02
CA GLU A 286 19.08 -5.64 -4.36
C GLU A 286 20.09 -6.19 -3.33
N ALA A 287 19.69 -7.19 -2.55
CA ALA A 287 20.54 -7.83 -1.54
C ALA A 287 21.78 -8.50 -2.15
N HIS A 288 21.69 -9.03 -3.39
CA HIS A 288 22.83 -9.66 -4.07
C HIS A 288 24.01 -8.71 -4.27
N TYR A 289 23.76 -7.40 -4.40
CA TYR A 289 24.84 -6.41 -4.55
C TYR A 289 25.53 -6.08 -3.23
N THR A 290 24.85 -6.28 -2.11
CA THR A 290 25.43 -6.17 -0.77
C THR A 290 26.19 -7.45 -0.41
N ASP A 291 25.54 -8.60 -0.58
CA ASP A 291 26.09 -9.91 -0.25
C ASP A 291 25.71 -10.92 -1.35
N PRO A 292 26.60 -11.20 -2.32
CA PRO A 292 26.32 -12.11 -3.43
C PRO A 292 26.01 -13.54 -3.00
N ARG A 293 26.41 -13.95 -1.79
CA ARG A 293 26.14 -15.27 -1.21
C ARG A 293 25.05 -15.22 -0.13
N GLY A 294 24.46 -14.05 0.09
CA GLY A 294 23.44 -13.83 1.10
C GLY A 294 22.07 -14.33 0.69
N PHE A 295 21.33 -14.87 1.65
CA PHE A 295 19.90 -15.17 1.53
C PHE A 295 19.09 -14.11 2.27
N VAL A 296 17.96 -13.72 1.70
CA VAL A 296 17.03 -12.77 2.31
C VAL A 296 15.93 -13.55 3.02
N TYR A 297 15.90 -13.44 4.34
CA TYR A 297 14.87 -13.98 5.21
C TYR A 297 13.81 -12.92 5.47
N SER A 298 12.54 -13.32 5.38
CA SER A 298 11.41 -12.43 5.60
C SER A 298 10.26 -13.16 6.26
N VAL A 299 9.61 -12.48 7.20
CA VAL A 299 8.40 -12.93 7.88
C VAL A 299 7.25 -11.99 7.52
N PRO A 300 5.99 -12.48 7.51
CA PRO A 300 4.83 -11.62 7.45
C PRO A 300 4.82 -10.68 8.67
N PHE A 301 4.24 -9.50 8.49
CA PHE A 301 4.17 -8.48 9.52
C PHE A 301 2.95 -8.68 10.42
N ASP A 302 3.06 -8.27 11.69
CA ASP A 302 1.93 -8.17 12.63
C ASP A 302 1.10 -9.48 12.77
N ILE A 303 1.81 -10.61 12.83
CA ILE A 303 1.25 -11.98 12.91
C ILE A 303 0.26 -12.18 14.07
N GLY A 304 0.48 -11.51 15.20
CA GLY A 304 -0.31 -11.74 16.41
C GLY A 304 -0.23 -13.20 16.88
N ASN A 305 -1.38 -13.87 16.97
CA ASN A 305 -1.54 -15.21 17.55
C ASN A 305 -1.57 -16.35 16.52
N GLU A 306 -1.28 -16.12 15.25
CA GLU A 306 -1.33 -17.18 14.24
C GLU A 306 -0.27 -18.27 14.49
N SER A 307 -0.70 -19.53 14.48
CA SER A 307 0.17 -20.68 14.76
C SER A 307 1.01 -21.12 13.56
N ASN A 308 0.60 -20.79 12.33
CA ASN A 308 1.15 -21.31 11.09
C ASN A 308 1.93 -20.26 10.31
N VAL A 309 2.92 -19.64 10.96
CA VAL A 309 3.77 -18.62 10.33
C VAL A 309 4.77 -19.27 9.38
N LEU A 310 4.81 -18.76 8.15
CA LEU A 310 5.81 -19.13 7.15
C LEU A 310 6.89 -18.06 7.05
N VAL A 311 8.15 -18.50 7.02
CA VAL A 311 9.32 -17.66 6.74
C VAL A 311 9.69 -17.85 5.28
N THR A 312 9.75 -16.76 4.52
CA THR A 312 10.15 -16.78 3.11
C THR A 312 11.64 -16.46 2.99
N VAL A 313 12.39 -17.39 2.39
CA VAL A 313 13.81 -17.26 2.09
C VAL A 313 13.98 -17.10 0.58
N SER A 314 14.70 -16.07 0.14
CA SER A 314 14.92 -15.78 -1.28
C SER A 314 16.37 -15.44 -1.60
N HIS A 315 16.79 -15.80 -2.81
CA HIS A 315 18.13 -15.57 -3.34
C HIS A 315 18.10 -15.33 -4.85
N ALA A 316 18.80 -14.28 -5.31
CA ALA A 316 18.84 -13.91 -6.72
C ALA A 316 20.01 -14.57 -7.45
N ILE A 317 19.73 -15.12 -8.62
CA ILE A 317 20.69 -15.72 -9.54
C ILE A 317 21.06 -14.69 -10.60
N PHE A 318 22.34 -14.35 -10.66
CA PHE A 318 22.89 -13.46 -11.66
C PHE A 318 23.67 -14.22 -12.72
N ARG A 319 23.60 -13.74 -13.96
CA ARG A 319 24.48 -14.18 -15.03
C ARG A 319 25.55 -13.13 -15.25
N ASP A 320 26.79 -13.57 -15.10
CA ASP A 320 27.98 -12.75 -15.33
C ASP A 320 28.58 -13.10 -16.71
N ASP A 321 28.83 -12.07 -17.53
CA ASP A 321 29.50 -12.15 -18.83
C ASP A 321 30.62 -11.10 -18.88
N GLY A 322 31.70 -11.38 -18.15
CA GLY A 322 32.84 -10.47 -17.97
C GLY A 322 32.49 -9.26 -17.11
N SER A 323 32.38 -8.08 -17.73
CA SER A 323 32.03 -6.83 -17.05
C SER A 323 30.52 -6.62 -16.88
N LYS A 324 29.70 -7.42 -17.57
CA LYS A 324 28.24 -7.28 -17.55
C LYS A 324 27.63 -8.29 -16.58
N LYS A 325 26.71 -7.81 -15.75
CA LYS A 325 25.91 -8.62 -14.84
C LYS A 325 24.44 -8.31 -15.03
N ALA A 326 23.60 -9.33 -15.02
CA ALA A 326 22.16 -9.18 -15.09
C ALA A 326 21.43 -10.24 -14.25
N PRO A 327 20.34 -9.89 -13.56
CA PRO A 327 19.52 -10.86 -12.83
C PRO A 327 18.80 -11.77 -13.84
N ALA A 328 18.91 -13.08 -13.63
CA ALA A 328 18.29 -14.09 -14.49
C ALA A 328 17.00 -14.64 -13.88
N ALA A 329 17.05 -14.98 -12.60
CA ALA A 329 15.96 -15.59 -11.85
C ALA A 329 16.15 -15.36 -10.35
N VAL A 330 15.11 -15.56 -9.56
CA VAL A 330 15.16 -15.62 -8.10
C VAL A 330 14.61 -16.97 -7.66
N VAL A 331 15.33 -17.63 -6.77
CA VAL A 331 14.94 -18.90 -6.16
C VAL A 331 14.71 -18.72 -4.68
N GLY A 332 13.84 -19.53 -4.11
CA GLY A 332 13.54 -19.44 -2.70
C GLY A 332 12.77 -20.64 -2.18
N TYR A 333 12.54 -20.62 -0.87
CA TYR A 333 11.71 -21.60 -0.20
C TYR A 333 10.98 -20.95 0.98
N GLN A 334 9.82 -21.51 1.30
CA GLN A 334 9.05 -21.21 2.50
C GLN A 334 9.24 -22.34 3.50
N LEU A 335 9.40 -21.96 4.76
CA LEU A 335 9.58 -22.89 5.86
C LEU A 335 8.76 -22.49 7.07
N TYR A 336 8.36 -23.46 7.89
CA TYR A 336 7.66 -23.17 9.14
C TYR A 336 8.56 -22.45 10.14
N HIS A 337 8.06 -21.35 10.70
CA HIS A 337 8.75 -20.60 11.75
C HIS A 337 9.06 -21.50 12.97
N SER A 338 8.19 -22.46 13.31
CA SER A 338 8.40 -23.40 14.42
C SER A 338 9.67 -24.26 14.27
N SER A 339 9.97 -24.71 13.06
CA SER A 339 11.19 -25.46 12.74
C SER A 339 12.43 -24.58 12.85
N LEU A 340 12.36 -23.34 12.35
CA LEU A 340 13.44 -22.36 12.49
C LEU A 340 13.71 -21.99 13.95
N TYR A 341 12.66 -21.78 14.74
CA TYR A 341 12.75 -21.52 16.17
C TYR A 341 13.38 -22.71 16.92
N SER A 342 13.00 -23.94 16.59
CA SER A 342 13.57 -25.15 17.20
C SER A 342 15.07 -25.28 16.90
N LEU A 343 15.48 -24.97 15.67
CA LEU A 343 16.90 -24.92 15.29
C LEU A 343 17.64 -23.83 16.06
N PHE A 344 17.06 -22.63 16.14
CA PHE A 344 17.61 -21.51 16.89
C PHE A 344 17.80 -21.85 18.37
N LYS A 345 16.79 -22.46 19.01
CA LYS A 345 16.87 -22.91 20.40
C LYS A 345 17.96 -23.96 20.60
N ASN A 346 18.05 -24.95 19.71
CA ASN A 346 19.10 -25.97 19.79
C ASN A 346 20.50 -25.34 19.70
N ILE A 347 20.75 -24.45 18.74
CA ILE A 347 22.04 -23.78 18.57
C ILE A 347 22.38 -22.89 19.77
N THR A 348 21.42 -22.11 20.26
CA THR A 348 21.64 -21.15 21.35
C THR A 348 21.70 -21.78 22.75
N THR A 349 21.31 -23.04 22.88
CA THR A 349 21.49 -23.85 24.10
C THR A 349 22.73 -24.73 24.05
N ALA A 350 23.24 -25.05 22.86
CA ALA A 350 24.44 -25.85 22.68
C ALA A 350 25.70 -25.05 23.03
N CYS A 351 26.47 -25.56 23.98
CA CYS A 351 27.63 -24.87 24.55
C CYS A 351 29.00 -25.37 24.08
N GLY A 352 29.04 -26.29 23.11
CA GLY A 352 30.28 -26.90 22.64
C GLY A 352 31.07 -27.52 23.80
N ASP A 353 32.39 -27.36 23.77
CA ASP A 353 33.32 -27.91 24.77
C ASP A 353 33.54 -27.01 26.01
N MET A 354 32.90 -25.83 26.06
CA MET A 354 33.01 -24.91 27.20
C MET A 354 31.77 -24.98 28.10
N PRO A 355 31.93 -25.03 29.44
CA PRO A 355 30.79 -24.98 30.34
C PRO A 355 30.17 -23.57 30.33
N CYS A 356 29.03 -23.40 29.64
CA CYS A 356 28.27 -22.16 29.76
C CYS A 356 27.43 -22.18 31.03
N THR A 357 27.47 -21.08 31.79
CA THR A 357 26.57 -20.86 32.93
C THR A 357 25.26 -20.18 32.53
N ARG A 358 25.21 -19.54 31.34
CA ARG A 358 24.07 -18.77 30.84
C ARG A 358 23.80 -19.09 29.37
N THR A 359 22.58 -19.50 29.05
CA THR A 359 22.11 -19.80 27.69
C THR A 359 20.86 -18.97 27.36
N CYS A 360 20.46 -18.93 26.10
CA CYS A 360 19.26 -18.20 25.66
C CYS A 360 17.92 -18.79 26.18
N ASP A 361 17.94 -19.97 26.79
CA ASP A 361 16.79 -20.57 27.48
C ASP A 361 16.63 -20.01 28.92
N SER A 362 17.68 -19.39 29.46
CA SER A 362 17.61 -18.72 30.75
C SER A 362 16.76 -17.45 30.67
N LYS A 363 15.95 -17.18 31.71
CA LYS A 363 15.11 -15.97 31.79
C LYS A 363 15.93 -14.66 31.90
N GLU A 364 17.23 -14.78 32.15
CA GLU A 364 18.15 -13.64 32.27
C GLU A 364 18.56 -13.08 30.91
N LEU A 365 18.55 -13.89 29.85
CA LEU A 365 18.92 -13.49 28.51
C LEU A 365 17.70 -13.46 27.59
N HIS A 366 17.60 -12.41 26.79
CA HIS A 366 16.61 -12.31 25.73
C HIS A 366 17.31 -12.31 24.38
N CYS A 367 17.19 -13.42 23.67
CA CYS A 367 17.85 -13.67 22.39
C CYS A 367 16.85 -13.56 21.24
N LEU A 368 17.21 -12.77 20.23
CA LEU A 368 16.35 -12.39 19.11
C LEU A 368 17.13 -12.47 17.81
N MET A 369 16.46 -12.82 16.72
CA MET A 369 16.98 -12.61 15.36
C MET A 369 16.18 -11.50 14.69
N LEU A 370 16.89 -10.46 14.22
CA LEU A 370 16.29 -9.31 13.55
C LEU A 370 16.63 -9.30 12.06
N ASP A 371 15.68 -8.82 11.26
CA ASP A 371 15.84 -8.51 9.84
C ASP A 371 16.72 -7.26 9.64
N ASP A 372 17.15 -7.02 8.41
CA ASP A 372 17.88 -5.80 8.00
C ASP A 372 17.07 -4.52 8.20
N ASN A 373 15.74 -4.62 8.33
CA ASN A 373 14.85 -3.51 8.67
C ASN A 373 14.44 -3.44 10.16
N GLY A 374 15.00 -4.27 11.03
CA GLY A 374 14.72 -4.23 12.49
C GLY A 374 13.40 -4.88 12.91
N TYR A 375 12.81 -5.72 12.05
CA TYR A 375 11.69 -6.59 12.40
C TYR A 375 12.19 -7.90 13.00
N VAL A 376 11.45 -8.43 13.97
CA VAL A 376 11.79 -9.69 14.63
C VAL A 376 11.42 -10.87 13.74
N ILE A 377 12.40 -11.71 13.39
CA ILE A 377 12.20 -12.96 12.64
C ILE A 377 12.02 -14.13 13.60
N VAL A 378 12.84 -14.21 14.65
CA VAL A 378 12.76 -15.25 15.67
C VAL A 378 12.90 -14.63 17.06
N SER A 379 12.00 -14.99 17.96
CA SER A 379 12.05 -14.64 19.38
C SER A 379 11.68 -15.85 20.24
N ASN A 380 12.07 -15.80 21.52
CA ASN A 380 11.59 -16.73 22.55
C ASN A 380 10.07 -16.62 22.76
N ASN A 381 9.48 -15.45 22.46
CA ASN A 381 8.04 -15.24 22.49
C ASN A 381 7.50 -15.11 21.06
N VAL A 382 6.60 -16.02 20.67
CA VAL A 382 6.04 -16.07 19.31
C VAL A 382 5.25 -14.80 18.95
N GLN A 383 4.67 -14.12 19.94
CA GLN A 383 3.91 -12.87 19.73
C GLN A 383 4.77 -11.71 19.25
N GLU A 384 6.08 -11.79 19.45
CA GLU A 384 7.02 -10.76 19.03
C GLU A 384 7.41 -10.92 17.55
N THR A 385 7.23 -12.10 16.96
CA THR A 385 7.59 -12.37 15.57
C THR A 385 6.77 -11.47 14.64
N GLY A 386 7.43 -10.88 13.64
CA GLY A 386 6.82 -9.96 12.68
C GLY A 386 6.55 -8.55 13.23
N SER A 387 6.78 -8.31 14.54
CA SER A 387 6.70 -6.97 15.13
C SER A 387 8.01 -6.20 14.96
N PHE A 388 7.91 -4.87 14.86
CA PHE A 388 9.08 -4.00 14.89
C PHE A 388 9.75 -4.04 16.28
N PHE A 389 11.07 -4.26 16.32
CA PHE A 389 11.77 -4.43 17.60
C PHE A 389 11.66 -3.23 18.54
N GLY A 390 11.61 -2.00 18.01
CA GLY A 390 11.42 -0.80 18.83
C GLY A 390 10.05 -0.71 19.51
N LYS A 391 9.04 -1.46 19.07
CA LYS A 391 7.75 -1.59 19.78
C LYS A 391 7.89 -2.44 21.04
N ILE A 392 8.78 -3.43 20.99
CA ILE A 392 9.08 -4.34 22.10
C ILE A 392 10.06 -3.67 23.07
N ARG A 393 11.19 -3.17 22.56
CA ARG A 393 12.25 -2.52 23.36
C ARG A 393 12.82 -1.27 22.70
N ARG A 394 12.33 -0.12 23.16
CA ARG A 394 12.77 1.23 22.74
C ARG A 394 14.17 1.58 23.21
N ASP A 395 14.52 1.19 24.44
CA ASP A 395 15.82 1.44 25.08
C ASP A 395 16.98 0.87 24.25
N ILE A 396 16.87 -0.40 23.86
CA ILE A 396 17.92 -1.06 23.07
C ILE A 396 17.90 -0.55 21.63
N MET A 397 16.73 -0.34 21.02
CA MET A 397 16.68 0.19 19.65
C MET A 397 17.36 1.57 19.54
N LYS A 398 17.16 2.44 20.54
CA LYS A 398 17.86 3.73 20.64
C LYS A 398 19.37 3.56 20.69
N ASP A 399 19.85 2.58 21.45
CA ASP A 399 21.27 2.28 21.51
C ASP A 399 21.80 1.68 20.20
N LEU A 400 21.04 0.80 19.54
CA LEU A 400 21.41 0.30 18.20
C LEU A 400 21.55 1.44 17.18
N LEU A 401 20.75 2.50 17.30
CA LEU A 401 20.91 3.71 16.48
C LEU A 401 22.18 4.50 16.84
N LYS A 402 22.45 4.72 18.14
CA LYS A 402 23.65 5.45 18.61
C LYS A 402 24.94 4.76 18.18
N GLU A 403 24.96 3.43 18.22
CA GLU A 403 26.14 2.62 17.83
C GLU A 403 26.23 2.40 16.31
N ASN A 404 25.41 3.10 15.51
CA ASN A 404 25.31 2.97 14.05
C ASN A 404 25.07 1.52 13.59
N ILE A 405 24.34 0.73 14.37
CA ILE A 405 23.93 -0.62 13.98
C ILE A 405 22.83 -0.57 12.92
N TYR A 406 21.82 0.24 13.20
CA TYR A 406 20.79 0.62 12.25
C TYR A 406 20.89 2.11 11.94
N LYS A 407 20.49 2.48 10.73
CA LYS A 407 20.21 3.86 10.32
C LYS A 407 18.69 4.01 10.27
N ALA A 408 18.16 5.00 10.98
CA ALA A 408 16.77 5.42 10.82
C ALA A 408 16.70 6.49 9.73
N THR A 409 15.91 6.23 8.71
CA THR A 409 15.72 7.12 7.56
C THR A 409 14.27 7.61 7.54
N ARG A 410 14.10 8.92 7.50
CA ARG A 410 12.77 9.53 7.40
C ARG A 410 12.19 9.35 6.00
N MET A 411 10.92 8.97 5.95
CA MET A 411 10.12 8.78 4.75
C MET A 411 8.81 9.57 4.88
N PHE A 412 8.37 10.17 3.79
CA PHE A 412 7.12 10.92 3.72
C PHE A 412 6.12 10.20 2.79
N ASP A 413 4.86 10.17 3.18
CA ASP A 413 3.76 9.73 2.34
C ASP A 413 2.81 10.89 2.06
N TYR A 414 2.89 11.43 0.84
CA TYR A 414 2.00 12.50 0.37
C TYR A 414 0.67 11.98 -0.24
N GLN A 415 0.49 10.66 -0.27
CA GLN A 415 -0.73 9.98 -0.75
C GLN A 415 -1.53 9.35 0.40
N GLY A 416 -1.24 9.74 1.64
CA GLY A 416 -1.92 9.26 2.85
C GLY A 416 -3.38 9.71 2.94
N LEU A 417 -4.17 8.95 3.70
CA LEU A 417 -5.53 9.31 4.07
C LEU A 417 -5.65 9.36 5.58
N CYS A 418 -6.13 10.48 6.09
CA CYS A 418 -6.40 10.67 7.50
C CYS A 418 -7.90 10.80 7.68
N PRO A 419 -8.54 9.92 8.47
CA PRO A 419 -9.94 10.09 8.81
C PRO A 419 -10.06 11.26 9.79
N GLU A 420 -10.69 12.35 9.38
CA GLU A 420 -11.13 13.38 10.30
C GLU A 420 -12.55 13.05 10.79
N ALA A 421 -12.80 13.29 12.07
CA ALA A 421 -14.13 13.17 12.63
C ALA A 421 -15.02 14.27 12.03
N GLU A 422 -16.11 13.88 11.38
CA GLU A 422 -17.07 14.83 10.84
C GLU A 422 -17.92 15.40 11.99
N ASP A 423 -17.86 16.71 12.19
CA ASP A 423 -18.77 17.39 13.10
C ASP A 423 -20.19 17.30 12.54
N ILE A 424 -21.08 16.60 13.26
CA ILE A 424 -22.46 16.31 12.85
C ILE A 424 -23.36 17.58 12.81
N GLY A 425 -22.78 18.77 12.99
CA GLY A 425 -23.50 20.04 12.92
C GLY A 425 -23.61 20.55 11.50
N SER A 426 -24.83 20.55 10.93
CA SER A 426 -25.08 21.27 9.66
C SER A 426 -24.92 22.79 9.89
N PRO A 427 -24.01 23.49 9.18
CA PRO A 427 -23.87 24.94 9.30
C PRO A 427 -25.10 25.70 8.76
N ALA A 428 -26.05 25.02 8.11
CA ALA A 428 -27.33 25.60 7.74
C ALA A 428 -28.25 25.81 8.96
N SER A 429 -28.13 24.95 10.00
CA SER A 429 -28.95 25.05 11.21
C SER A 429 -28.60 26.27 12.06
N THR A 430 -27.34 26.74 12.03
CA THR A 430 -26.89 27.94 12.76
C THR A 430 -27.34 29.26 12.12
N LEU A 431 -27.63 29.27 10.81
CA LEU A 431 -28.17 30.43 10.10
C LEU A 431 -29.70 30.54 10.21
N LEU A 432 -30.41 29.41 10.31
CA LEU A 432 -31.87 29.36 10.43
C LEU A 432 -32.39 29.56 11.85
N THR A 433 -31.59 29.27 12.88
CA THR A 433 -31.96 29.47 14.29
C THR A 433 -32.39 30.90 14.63
N PRO A 434 -31.69 31.98 14.23
CA PRO A 434 -32.15 33.33 14.54
C PRO A 434 -33.46 33.71 13.82
N PHE A 435 -33.67 33.25 12.57
CA PHE A 435 -34.90 33.52 11.83
C PHE A 435 -36.11 32.74 12.38
N LEU A 436 -35.92 31.49 12.80
CA LEU A 436 -36.95 30.70 13.46
C LEU A 436 -37.31 31.27 14.83
N GLN A 437 -36.32 31.76 15.60
CA GLN A 437 -36.60 32.45 16.86
C GLN A 437 -37.32 33.78 16.65
N LEU A 438 -36.95 34.57 15.63
CA LEU A 438 -37.68 35.78 15.26
C LEU A 438 -39.11 35.49 14.80
N SER A 439 -39.32 34.41 14.04
CA SER A 439 -40.67 33.96 13.63
C SER A 439 -41.51 33.53 14.84
N ASN A 440 -40.93 32.82 15.81
CA ASN A 440 -41.62 32.45 17.05
C ASN A 440 -41.96 33.65 17.92
N ILE A 441 -41.06 34.63 18.03
CA ILE A 441 -41.34 35.92 18.72
C ILE A 441 -42.47 36.66 18.00
N TYR A 442 -42.46 36.68 16.67
CA TYR A 442 -43.52 37.29 15.87
C TYR A 442 -44.88 36.59 16.07
N HIS A 443 -44.91 35.26 16.08
CA HIS A 443 -46.11 34.48 16.37
C HIS A 443 -46.60 34.69 17.81
N TRP A 444 -45.71 34.73 18.80
CA TRP A 444 -46.04 35.07 20.19
C TRP A 444 -46.63 36.48 20.32
N PHE A 445 -46.06 37.45 19.61
CA PHE A 445 -46.55 38.83 19.60
C PHE A 445 -47.95 38.93 18.99
N LEU A 446 -48.19 38.25 17.87
CA LEU A 446 -49.50 38.22 17.22
C LEU A 446 -50.57 37.52 18.07
N THR A 447 -50.24 36.39 18.69
CA THR A 447 -51.16 35.66 19.57
C THR A 447 -51.48 36.46 20.83
N SER A 448 -50.50 37.17 21.40
CA SER A 448 -50.72 38.07 22.54
C SER A 448 -51.63 39.24 22.18
N ILE A 449 -51.48 39.83 20.99
CA ILE A 449 -52.38 40.88 20.49
C ILE A 449 -53.79 40.33 20.24
N ALA A 450 -53.91 39.15 19.63
CA ALA A 450 -55.20 38.51 19.39
C ALA A 450 -55.93 38.23 20.71
N PHE A 451 -55.21 37.73 21.73
CA PHE A 451 -55.76 37.51 23.07
C PHE A 451 -56.22 38.82 23.72
N LEU A 452 -55.42 39.89 23.61
CA LEU A 452 -55.79 41.23 24.10
C LEU A 452 -57.02 41.81 23.38
N ILE A 453 -57.14 41.63 22.07
CA ILE A 453 -58.32 42.07 21.29
C ILE A 453 -59.56 41.26 21.70
N ASN A 454 -59.43 39.94 21.85
CA ASN A 454 -60.53 39.08 22.28
C ASN A 454 -61.03 39.47 23.69
N HIS A 455 -60.14 39.90 24.57
CA HIS A 455 -60.49 40.32 25.93
C HIS A 455 -61.11 41.73 25.99
N VAL A 456 -60.90 42.57 24.97
CA VAL A 456 -61.44 43.94 24.87
C VAL A 456 -62.75 43.99 24.07
N VAL A 457 -62.99 43.04 23.16
CA VAL A 457 -64.18 42.99 22.29
C VAL A 457 -65.16 41.86 22.68
N GLY A 458 -64.73 40.89 23.48
CA GLY A 458 -65.50 39.70 23.84
C GLY A 458 -66.31 39.79 25.15
N ASP A 459 -67.03 40.89 25.39
CA ASP A 459 -67.94 41.00 26.55
C ASP A 459 -69.43 41.14 26.17
N GLU A 460 -69.83 40.83 24.93
CA GLU A 460 -71.26 40.91 24.54
C GLU A 460 -71.83 39.77 23.66
N MET A 461 -71.14 38.65 23.45
CA MET A 461 -71.72 37.52 22.71
C MET A 461 -71.21 36.17 23.23
N ASN A 462 -71.87 35.61 24.25
CA ASN A 462 -72.00 34.16 24.43
C ASN A 462 -73.05 33.81 25.51
N SER A 463 -74.32 34.10 25.19
CA SER A 463 -75.49 33.56 25.89
C SER A 463 -76.29 32.64 24.98
N LEU A 464 -75.65 31.71 24.25
CA LEU A 464 -76.39 30.83 23.33
C LEU A 464 -75.66 29.55 22.90
N PHE A 465 -74.88 28.88 23.75
CA PHE A 465 -74.45 27.50 23.45
C PHE A 465 -74.44 26.62 24.70
N TYR A 466 -75.55 25.92 24.90
CA TYR A 466 -75.65 24.74 25.77
C TYR A 466 -75.25 23.49 24.98
N GLN A 467 -74.55 22.59 25.70
CA GLN A 467 -74.41 21.14 25.53
C GLN A 467 -73.20 20.50 24.81
N THR A 468 -72.28 20.03 25.68
CA THR A 468 -71.60 18.70 25.74
C THR A 468 -70.46 18.39 24.76
N PRO A 469 -69.57 17.39 25.04
CA PRO A 469 -69.03 16.85 26.31
C PRO A 469 -67.46 16.76 26.33
N ASP A 470 -66.85 16.59 27.49
CA ASP A 470 -65.43 16.19 27.68
C ASP A 470 -65.21 14.67 27.43
N PRO A 471 -63.98 14.12 27.38
CA PRO A 471 -62.67 14.65 26.93
C PRO A 471 -61.98 13.66 25.93
N ILE A 472 -60.78 13.98 25.43
CA ILE A 472 -59.59 13.09 25.34
C ILE A 472 -58.61 13.55 24.25
N ASP A 473 -57.35 13.43 24.66
CA ASP A 473 -56.07 13.96 24.21
C ASP A 473 -55.60 13.53 22.81
N GLU A 474 -54.72 14.37 22.27
CA GLU A 474 -54.04 14.27 20.98
C GLU A 474 -53.18 13.01 20.86
N ARG A 475 -53.02 12.45 19.66
CA ARG A 475 -51.89 12.78 18.76
C ARG A 475 -51.63 11.71 17.68
N SER A 476 -51.95 12.07 16.44
CA SER A 476 -51.23 11.82 15.18
C SER A 476 -50.26 10.62 15.06
N GLU A 477 -50.67 9.61 14.29
CA GLU A 477 -49.79 8.74 13.50
C GLU A 477 -49.74 9.22 12.04
N HIS A 478 -48.52 9.31 11.47
CA HIS A 478 -48.27 9.15 10.03
C HIS A 478 -46.95 8.40 9.86
N GLU A 479 -47.04 7.17 9.36
CA GLU A 479 -45.93 6.35 8.87
C GLU A 479 -45.27 6.94 7.61
N PRO A 480 -44.06 6.48 7.27
CA PRO A 480 -44.03 5.53 6.16
C PRO A 480 -43.10 4.31 6.36
N LEU A 481 -43.54 3.22 5.74
CA LEU A 481 -42.97 1.87 5.61
C LEU A 481 -41.51 1.82 5.11
N LEU A 482 -40.71 0.92 5.71
CA LEU A 482 -39.54 0.28 5.09
C LEU A 482 -39.41 -1.20 5.49
N VAL A 483 -39.81 -2.04 4.53
CA VAL A 483 -39.29 -3.37 4.09
C VAL A 483 -38.50 -4.23 5.10
N ASP A 484 -39.10 -5.39 5.39
CA ASP A 484 -38.53 -6.55 6.09
C ASP A 484 -37.31 -7.19 5.40
N GLY A 485 -36.38 -7.64 6.23
CA GLY A 485 -35.30 -8.56 5.89
C GLY A 485 -34.79 -9.22 7.17
N GLU A 486 -35.42 -10.32 7.57
CA GLU A 486 -35.07 -11.12 8.74
C GLU A 486 -33.66 -11.72 8.61
N ILE A 487 -32.80 -11.42 9.60
CA ILE A 487 -31.63 -12.24 9.94
C ILE A 487 -31.99 -12.95 11.23
N GLN A 488 -31.99 -14.27 11.16
CA GLN A 488 -32.31 -15.19 12.24
C GLN A 488 -30.99 -15.63 12.88
N GLU A 489 -30.66 -15.06 14.05
CA GLU A 489 -29.54 -15.54 14.87
C GLU A 489 -30.02 -15.86 16.29
N GLU A 490 -30.03 -17.18 16.53
CA GLU A 490 -29.68 -17.93 17.74
C GLU A 490 -29.82 -17.22 19.11
N MET A 491 -30.79 -17.72 19.89
CA MET A 491 -30.87 -17.54 21.34
C MET A 491 -29.77 -18.34 22.03
N ASP A 492 -28.83 -17.63 22.67
CA ASP A 492 -27.96 -18.19 23.70
C ASP A 492 -28.07 -17.40 25.02
N ASN A 493 -28.53 -18.13 26.05
CA ASN A 493 -28.33 -18.02 27.50
C ASN A 493 -28.63 -16.69 28.28
N PRO A 494 -29.54 -16.68 29.27
CA PRO A 494 -29.92 -15.50 30.03
C PRO A 494 -29.12 -15.38 31.34
N ASP A 495 -27.87 -14.92 31.31
CA ASP A 495 -27.14 -14.56 32.54
C ASP A 495 -26.05 -13.50 32.30
N GLN A 496 -26.46 -12.25 32.00
CA GLN A 496 -25.62 -11.07 32.28
C GLN A 496 -26.47 -9.86 32.70
N PRO A 497 -26.05 -9.09 33.73
CA PRO A 497 -26.80 -7.94 34.20
C PRO A 497 -26.67 -6.77 33.21
N TYR A 498 -27.79 -6.38 32.59
CA TYR A 498 -27.87 -5.19 31.76
C TYR A 498 -27.56 -3.93 32.59
N PHE A 499 -26.38 -3.34 32.36
CA PHE A 499 -26.13 -1.95 32.73
C PHE A 499 -27.03 -1.05 31.88
N LYS A 500 -28.05 -0.44 32.48
CA LYS A 500 -28.78 0.69 31.88
C LYS A 500 -27.82 1.88 31.77
N LEU A 501 -27.06 1.93 30.68
CA LEU A 501 -26.37 3.14 30.26
C LEU A 501 -27.43 4.19 29.94
N ASN A 502 -27.24 5.39 30.48
CA ASN A 502 -28.13 6.52 30.21
C ASN A 502 -28.18 6.75 28.70
N GLU A 503 -29.34 7.04 28.11
CA GLU A 503 -29.51 7.09 26.64
C GLU A 503 -28.52 8.07 25.96
N LYS A 504 -28.16 9.16 26.66
CA LYS A 504 -27.09 10.08 26.23
C LYS A 504 -25.69 9.48 26.26
N GLU A 505 -25.38 8.63 27.24
CA GLU A 505 -24.09 7.91 27.34
C GLU A 505 -24.02 6.74 26.37
N PHE A 506 -25.15 6.06 26.13
CA PHE A 506 -25.28 5.03 25.10
C PHE A 506 -25.07 5.65 23.71
N ILE A 507 -25.76 6.74 23.39
CA ILE A 507 -25.54 7.47 22.14
C ILE A 507 -24.12 8.03 22.09
N ALA A 508 -23.53 8.53 23.17
CA ALA A 508 -22.13 8.99 23.15
C ALA A 508 -21.12 7.87 22.90
N ARG A 509 -21.34 6.67 23.45
CA ARG A 509 -20.44 5.51 23.28
C ARG A 509 -20.62 4.76 21.96
N TYR A 510 -21.85 4.70 21.43
CA TYR A 510 -22.19 3.91 20.25
C TYR A 510 -22.54 4.75 19.01
N ARG A 511 -22.43 6.08 19.07
CA ARG A 511 -22.54 6.94 17.88
C ARG A 511 -21.35 6.66 16.97
N ILE A 512 -21.65 6.06 15.82
CA ILE A 512 -20.71 5.94 14.71
C ILE A 512 -20.26 7.36 14.35
N GLN A 513 -19.00 7.68 14.65
CA GLN A 513 -18.40 8.91 14.17
C GLN A 513 -18.31 8.76 12.64
N LYS A 514 -19.09 9.56 11.92
CA LYS A 514 -18.91 9.65 10.47
C LYS A 514 -17.52 10.22 10.25
N THR A 515 -16.66 9.47 9.58
CA THR A 515 -15.34 9.94 9.20
C THR A 515 -15.34 10.18 7.71
N LYS A 516 -14.83 11.34 7.31
CA LYS A 516 -14.61 11.65 5.91
C LYS A 516 -13.11 11.48 5.65
N PRO A 517 -12.70 10.55 4.78
CA PRO A 517 -11.29 10.37 4.49
C PRO A 517 -10.79 11.57 3.68
N GLU A 518 -9.85 12.33 4.23
CA GLU A 518 -9.22 13.46 3.54
C GLU A 518 -7.75 13.16 3.23
N PRO A 519 -7.20 13.69 2.11
CA PRO A 519 -5.79 13.52 1.79
C PRO A 519 -4.93 14.23 2.83
N CYS A 520 -4.01 13.49 3.43
CA CYS A 520 -3.06 14.03 4.39
C CYS A 520 -1.64 13.59 4.05
N ASP A 521 -0.68 14.39 4.50
CA ASP A 521 0.72 14.04 4.42
C ASP A 521 1.11 13.36 5.74
N THR A 522 1.71 12.17 5.66
CA THR A 522 2.20 11.45 6.83
C THR A 522 3.71 11.29 6.79
N GLU A 523 4.32 11.21 7.95
CA GLU A 523 5.75 10.93 8.12
C GLU A 523 5.96 9.65 8.91
N MET A 524 7.05 8.95 8.59
CA MET A 524 7.45 7.74 9.30
C MET A 524 8.96 7.55 9.21
N TRP A 525 9.48 6.69 10.09
CA TRP A 525 10.91 6.37 10.14
C TRP A 525 11.15 4.90 9.83
N ILE A 526 11.83 4.64 8.72
CA ILE A 526 12.15 3.29 8.28
C ILE A 526 13.60 2.99 8.63
N TYR A 527 13.85 1.78 9.11
CA TYR A 527 15.14 1.35 9.61
C TYR A 527 15.85 0.48 8.58
N ASN A 528 17.15 0.69 8.41
CA ASN A 528 18.02 -0.10 7.55
C ASN A 528 19.32 -0.45 8.29
N LEU A 529 19.77 -1.70 8.16
CA LEU A 529 21.01 -2.16 8.76
C LEU A 529 22.20 -1.52 8.03
N VAL A 530 23.09 -0.87 8.78
CA VAL A 530 24.30 -0.25 8.21
C VAL A 530 25.32 -1.34 7.88
N HIS A 531 25.78 -1.41 6.63
CA HIS A 531 26.72 -2.42 6.16
C HIS A 531 28.12 -2.22 6.77
N TYR A 532 28.77 -3.33 7.15
CA TYR A 532 30.07 -3.30 7.85
C TYR A 532 31.22 -2.68 7.05
N THR A 533 31.13 -2.69 5.71
CA THR A 533 32.08 -1.99 4.83
C THR A 533 32.14 -0.50 5.13
N GLU A 534 31.04 0.08 5.61
CA GLU A 534 30.95 1.49 6.01
C GLU A 534 31.45 1.71 7.45
N ARG A 535 31.64 0.65 8.25
CA ARG A 535 32.00 0.76 9.67
C ARG A 535 33.49 0.70 9.98
N ASN A 536 34.38 0.46 9.02
CA ASN A 536 35.83 0.34 9.28
C ASN A 536 36.16 -0.55 10.50
N MET A 537 35.35 -1.57 10.80
CA MET A 537 35.51 -2.45 11.96
C MET A 537 35.63 -3.90 11.50
N SER A 538 36.80 -4.48 11.78
CA SER A 538 37.21 -5.82 11.36
C SER A 538 36.53 -6.97 12.10
N ASN A 539 35.68 -6.70 13.11
CA ASN A 539 35.07 -7.73 13.95
C ASN A 539 33.56 -7.87 13.70
N SER A 540 33.15 -9.11 13.49
CA SER A 540 31.80 -9.57 13.15
C SER A 540 30.76 -9.45 14.28
N GLY A 541 31.21 -9.09 15.49
CA GLY A 541 30.38 -8.92 16.67
C GLY A 541 30.64 -7.60 17.39
N TYR A 542 29.56 -6.92 17.79
CA TYR A 542 29.60 -5.73 18.64
C TYR A 542 29.13 -6.10 20.04
N ASN A 543 29.89 -5.69 21.06
CA ASN A 543 29.57 -5.95 22.46
C ASN A 543 29.54 -4.64 23.23
N LYS A 544 28.38 -4.28 23.78
CA LYS A 544 28.24 -3.13 24.66
C LYS A 544 28.46 -3.53 26.10
N THR A 545 29.47 -2.95 26.73
CA THR A 545 29.73 -3.15 28.15
C THR A 545 28.77 -2.31 29.01
N MET A 546 28.43 -2.84 30.18
CA MET A 546 27.51 -2.19 31.12
C MET A 546 28.13 -0.90 31.66
N THR A 547 27.53 0.25 31.34
CA THR A 547 27.92 1.56 31.88
C THR A 547 26.69 2.23 32.51
N ASN A 548 26.75 2.65 33.77
CA ASN A 548 25.64 3.31 34.48
C ASN A 548 24.28 2.58 34.38
N CYS A 549 24.25 1.26 34.62
CA CYS A 549 23.04 0.42 34.52
C CYS A 549 22.42 0.31 33.10
N SER A 550 23.12 0.76 32.03
CA SER A 550 22.73 0.41 30.66
C SER A 550 22.88 -1.10 30.43
N ARG A 551 21.85 -1.73 29.84
CA ARG A 551 21.84 -3.17 29.61
C ARG A 551 22.96 -3.55 28.63
N PRO A 552 23.88 -4.45 29.00
CA PRO A 552 24.81 -4.98 28.02
C PRO A 552 24.04 -5.81 26.99
N PHE A 553 24.41 -5.62 25.72
CA PHE A 553 23.87 -6.40 24.62
C PHE A 553 24.98 -6.76 23.65
N ILE A 554 24.81 -7.90 22.98
CA ILE A 554 25.72 -8.42 21.97
C ILE A 554 24.95 -8.49 20.66
N VAL A 555 25.56 -7.96 19.61
CA VAL A 555 25.06 -8.06 18.23
C VAL A 555 26.05 -8.83 17.40
N GLN A 556 25.58 -9.89 16.75
CA GLN A 556 26.39 -10.74 15.88
C GLN A 556 25.68 -10.92 14.54
N ARG A 557 26.36 -10.64 13.42
CA ARG A 557 25.78 -10.90 12.10
C ARG A 557 25.72 -12.40 11.83
N VAL A 558 24.61 -12.86 11.25
CA VAL A 558 24.49 -14.22 10.70
C VAL A 558 25.04 -14.22 9.27
N LEU A 559 26.18 -14.85 9.07
CA LEU A 559 26.89 -14.88 7.79
C LEU A 559 26.02 -15.50 6.69
N GLY A 560 26.08 -14.95 5.47
CA GLY A 560 25.26 -15.42 4.35
C GLY A 560 23.77 -15.11 4.51
N SER A 561 23.40 -14.13 5.33
CA SER A 561 22.02 -13.65 5.45
C SER A 561 21.93 -12.14 5.71
N ASN A 562 20.71 -11.62 5.61
CA ASN A 562 20.30 -10.29 6.04
C ASN A 562 20.08 -10.17 7.57
N MET A 563 20.19 -11.27 8.32
CA MET A 563 19.83 -11.31 9.74
C MET A 563 20.97 -10.95 10.68
N ILE A 564 20.61 -10.41 11.85
CA ILE A 564 21.50 -10.25 13.00
C ILE A 564 20.94 -10.98 14.22
N LEU A 565 21.83 -11.58 15.00
CA LEU A 565 21.56 -12.13 16.32
C LEU A 565 21.78 -11.03 17.37
N LEU A 566 20.76 -10.79 18.18
CA LEU A 566 20.77 -9.81 19.26
C LEU A 566 20.52 -10.52 20.59
N VAL A 567 21.52 -10.50 21.49
CA VAL A 567 21.45 -11.10 22.82
C VAL A 567 21.49 -9.98 23.85
N ILE A 568 20.44 -9.88 24.67
CA ILE A 568 20.29 -8.78 25.62
C ILE A 568 20.13 -9.32 27.03
N ASN A 569 20.79 -8.67 27.99
CA ASN A 569 20.66 -9.00 29.39
C ASN A 569 19.42 -8.32 30.03
N ASN A 570 18.50 -9.13 30.56
CA ASN A 570 17.23 -8.68 31.13
C ASN A 570 17.31 -8.20 32.60
N LEU A 571 18.47 -8.25 33.26
CA LEU A 571 18.59 -7.97 34.70
C LEU A 571 18.32 -6.51 35.13
N CYS A 572 18.54 -5.51 34.25
CA CYS A 572 18.28 -4.10 34.58
C CYS A 572 16.78 -3.74 34.45
N ARG A 573 16.36 -2.55 34.88
CA ARG A 573 14.99 -2.02 34.63
C ARG A 573 14.92 -1.29 33.28
N GLN A 574 13.75 -1.31 32.65
CA GLN A 574 13.49 -0.61 31.39
C GLN A 574 13.27 0.88 31.65
N ASN A 575 13.96 1.75 30.91
CA ASN A 575 13.68 3.18 30.90
C ASN A 575 12.61 3.47 29.84
N TYR A 576 11.41 3.85 30.28
CA TYR A 576 10.27 4.10 29.39
C TYR A 576 10.26 5.51 28.78
N GLU A 577 11.13 6.40 29.23
CA GLU A 577 11.20 7.80 28.76
C GLU A 577 11.96 7.96 27.44
N ASP A 578 12.54 6.89 26.90
CA ASP A 578 13.30 6.95 25.65
C ASP A 578 12.36 7.09 24.44
N THR A 579 12.40 8.28 23.82
CA THR A 579 11.83 8.52 22.51
C THR A 579 12.74 7.95 21.43
N ILE A 580 12.14 7.21 20.49
CA ILE A 580 12.79 6.74 19.27
C ILE A 580 11.99 7.24 18.07
N PRO A 581 12.63 7.41 16.91
CA PRO A 581 11.90 7.62 15.67
C PRO A 581 10.90 6.49 15.46
N TRP A 582 9.63 6.79 15.19
CA TRP A 582 8.58 5.77 15.16
C TRP A 582 8.29 5.32 13.71
N PRO A 583 8.17 4.01 13.43
CA PRO A 583 7.94 3.52 12.08
C PRO A 583 6.48 3.59 11.61
N GLU A 584 5.50 3.76 12.52
CA GLU A 584 4.10 3.91 12.11
C GLU A 584 3.85 5.35 11.61
N PRO A 585 2.99 5.52 10.58
CA PRO A 585 2.72 6.82 9.97
C PRO A 585 2.09 7.79 10.96
N GLN A 586 2.68 8.98 11.06
CA GLN A 586 2.17 10.09 11.87
C GLN A 586 1.73 11.23 10.94
N GLN A 587 0.55 11.80 11.18
CA GLN A 587 0.05 12.92 10.40
C GLN A 587 0.90 14.18 10.67
N ILE A 588 1.30 14.84 9.60
CA ILE A 588 2.04 16.11 9.69
C ILE A 588 1.05 17.24 9.91
N ASN A 589 1.29 18.04 10.96
CA ASN A 589 0.48 19.23 11.24
C ASN A 589 1.17 20.49 10.71
N TYR A 590 0.55 21.12 9.70
CA TYR A 590 1.05 22.35 9.07
C TYR A 590 0.58 23.65 9.75
N ASN A 591 -0.12 23.58 10.89
CA ASN A 591 -0.83 24.70 11.54
C ASN A 591 -1.88 25.41 10.64
N MET A 592 -2.17 24.83 9.47
CA MET A 592 -3.17 25.26 8.50
C MET A 592 -3.61 24.04 7.68
N SER A 593 -4.67 24.18 6.88
CA SER A 593 -5.07 23.09 5.99
C SER A 593 -3.96 22.77 4.97
N THR A 594 -3.81 21.49 4.64
CA THR A 594 -2.83 21.01 3.65
C THR A 594 -2.97 21.74 2.31
N THR A 595 -4.19 22.09 1.92
CA THR A 595 -4.47 22.83 0.68
C THR A 595 -3.93 24.26 0.73
N CYS A 596 -4.11 24.98 1.84
CA CYS A 596 -3.56 26.32 2.02
C CYS A 596 -2.03 26.29 2.05
N TYR A 597 -1.45 25.30 2.73
CA TYR A 597 0.00 25.10 2.75
C TYR A 597 0.55 24.88 1.33
N LYS A 598 -0.09 24.00 0.55
CA LYS A 598 0.27 23.78 -0.86
C LYS A 598 0.16 25.05 -1.70
N ALA A 599 -0.88 25.86 -1.50
CA ALA A 599 -1.06 27.08 -2.27
C ALA A 599 0.03 28.14 -1.99
N LEU A 600 0.51 28.22 -0.75
CA LEU A 600 1.50 29.21 -0.32
C LEU A 600 2.94 28.78 -0.61
N PHE A 601 3.27 27.51 -0.34
CA PHE A 601 4.66 27.03 -0.34
C PHE A 601 5.02 26.19 -1.58
N ASN A 602 4.03 25.67 -2.32
CA ASN A 602 4.27 24.81 -3.47
C ASN A 602 4.40 25.61 -4.79
N ASN A 603 5.43 26.47 -4.88
CA ASN A 603 5.73 27.26 -6.08
C ASN A 603 6.50 26.43 -7.14
N LEU A 604 5.88 25.34 -7.60
CA LEU A 604 6.50 24.46 -8.59
C LEU A 604 6.25 24.97 -10.03
N PRO A 605 7.24 24.87 -10.93
CA PRO A 605 7.12 25.39 -12.30
C PRO A 605 6.03 24.68 -13.09
N ARG A 606 5.20 25.41 -13.84
CA ARG A 606 4.15 24.82 -14.69
C ARG A 606 4.28 25.34 -16.10
N ARG A 607 3.87 24.53 -17.09
CA ARG A 607 3.80 24.97 -18.48
C ARG A 607 2.36 25.22 -18.90
N HIS A 608 2.07 26.45 -19.28
CA HIS A 608 0.77 26.83 -19.83
C HIS A 608 0.46 26.09 -21.14
N TYR A 609 -0.83 25.90 -21.43
CA TYR A 609 -1.27 25.26 -22.66
C TYR A 609 -0.92 26.09 -23.91
N MET A 610 -0.79 25.42 -25.05
CA MET A 610 -0.53 26.06 -26.34
C MET A 610 -1.79 26.81 -26.79
N SER A 611 -1.72 28.14 -26.72
CA SER A 611 -2.74 29.14 -27.07
C SER A 611 -3.98 29.21 -26.15
N CYS A 612 -4.24 30.41 -25.63
CA CYS A 612 -5.48 30.76 -24.92
C CYS A 612 -6.34 31.59 -25.88
N ILE A 613 -7.45 31.01 -26.34
CA ILE A 613 -8.43 31.73 -27.16
C ILE A 613 -9.47 32.29 -26.18
N ASN A 614 -9.25 33.52 -25.74
CA ASN A 614 -10.10 34.18 -24.74
C ASN A 614 -11.30 34.93 -25.34
N ARG A 615 -11.27 35.21 -26.64
CA ARG A 615 -12.32 35.95 -27.36
C ARG A 615 -12.43 35.45 -28.78
N ASN A 616 -13.66 35.39 -29.29
CA ASN A 616 -13.92 35.19 -30.71
C ASN A 616 -14.42 36.52 -31.33
N ILE A 617 -14.06 36.81 -32.58
CA ILE A 617 -14.46 38.04 -33.27
C ILE A 617 -16.00 38.14 -33.38
N ASN A 618 -16.68 36.98 -33.50
CA ASN A 618 -18.14 36.88 -33.59
C ASN A 618 -18.83 36.89 -32.22
N GLU A 619 -18.09 36.91 -31.10
CA GLU A 619 -18.67 36.93 -29.75
C GLU A 619 -19.49 38.21 -29.51
N SER A 620 -19.12 39.31 -30.17
CA SER A 620 -19.84 40.58 -30.13
C SER A 620 -21.24 40.55 -30.78
N GLU A 621 -21.52 39.54 -31.61
CA GLU A 621 -22.82 39.36 -32.28
C GLU A 621 -23.83 38.61 -31.39
N ILE A 622 -23.36 37.93 -30.34
CA ILE A 622 -24.18 37.15 -29.42
C ILE A 622 -24.85 38.08 -28.39
N LYS A 623 -26.09 38.49 -28.66
CA LYS A 623 -26.94 39.26 -27.73
C LYS A 623 -27.65 38.38 -26.68
N LEU A 624 -26.94 37.42 -26.10
CA LEU A 624 -27.43 36.61 -24.97
C LEU A 624 -26.80 37.11 -23.68
N CYS A 625 -27.26 38.25 -23.17
CA CYS A 625 -27.09 38.53 -21.75
C CYS A 625 -28.21 37.81 -21.01
N GLY A 626 -27.88 36.95 -20.04
CA GLY A 626 -28.88 36.44 -19.11
C GLY A 626 -29.64 37.62 -18.52
N LYS A 627 -30.97 37.63 -18.61
CA LYS A 627 -31.81 38.67 -18.01
C LYS A 627 -31.65 38.58 -16.49
N GLY A 628 -30.61 39.22 -15.96
CA GLY A 628 -30.50 39.46 -14.52
C GLY A 628 -31.72 40.26 -14.12
N THR A 629 -32.60 39.68 -13.31
CA THR A 629 -33.73 40.39 -12.74
C THR A 629 -33.18 41.48 -11.83
N LYS A 630 -33.20 42.72 -12.30
CA LYS A 630 -33.03 43.87 -11.42
C LYS A 630 -34.26 43.89 -10.51
N ALA A 631 -34.06 43.63 -9.21
CA ALA A 631 -35.11 43.85 -8.22
C ALA A 631 -35.40 45.36 -8.19
N SER A 632 -36.42 45.79 -8.94
CA SER A 632 -36.90 47.16 -8.90
C SER A 632 -38.04 47.25 -7.88
N PHE A 633 -38.01 48.30 -7.06
CA PHE A 633 -39.07 48.58 -6.11
C PHE A 633 -40.35 48.93 -6.89
N SER A 634 -41.30 47.99 -6.97
CA SER A 634 -42.60 48.25 -7.59
C SER A 634 -43.53 48.88 -6.56
N GLY A 635 -43.67 50.20 -6.61
CA GLY A 635 -44.63 50.94 -5.79
C GLY A 635 -46.07 50.45 -6.00
N GLN A 636 -46.39 49.90 -7.17
CA GLN A 636 -47.71 49.32 -7.45
C GLN A 636 -47.98 48.07 -6.63
N LEU A 637 -47.00 47.17 -6.44
CA LEU A 637 -47.17 45.98 -5.61
C LEU A 637 -47.32 46.33 -4.13
N VAL A 638 -46.61 47.35 -3.66
CA VAL A 638 -46.76 47.86 -2.28
C VAL A 638 -48.15 48.49 -2.10
N LEU A 639 -48.64 49.25 -3.08
CA LEU A 639 -49.96 49.86 -3.03
C LEU A 639 -51.07 48.81 -3.11
N LEU A 640 -50.89 47.75 -3.92
CA LEU A 640 -51.79 46.60 -3.96
C LEU A 640 -51.81 45.83 -2.65
N ALA A 641 -50.65 45.64 -2.01
CA ALA A 641 -50.55 45.01 -0.69
C ALA A 641 -51.21 45.87 0.40
N LEU A 642 -51.11 47.20 0.31
CA LEU A 642 -51.79 48.13 1.21
C LEU A 642 -53.31 48.12 0.98
N ILE A 643 -53.77 48.11 -0.27
CA ILE A 643 -55.20 48.01 -0.60
C ILE A 643 -55.77 46.65 -0.16
N LEU A 644 -55.05 45.54 -0.39
CA LEU A 644 -55.43 44.22 0.10
C LEU A 644 -55.48 44.18 1.63
N ARG A 645 -54.54 44.83 2.33
CA ARG A 645 -54.62 44.99 3.80
C ARG A 645 -55.84 45.81 4.24
N ILE A 646 -56.23 46.83 3.50
CA ILE A 646 -57.43 47.62 3.80
C ILE A 646 -58.70 46.81 3.51
N PHE A 647 -58.73 46.06 2.40
CA PHE A 647 -59.86 45.21 2.03
C PHE A 647 -60.07 44.06 3.02
N VAL A 648 -58.99 43.41 3.46
CA VAL A 648 -59.04 42.35 4.49
C VAL A 648 -59.44 42.91 5.85
N ARG A 649 -59.13 44.18 6.16
CA ARG A 649 -59.62 44.87 7.37
C ARG A 649 -61.08 45.29 7.33
N TYR A 650 -61.71 45.34 6.16
CA TYR A 650 -63.14 45.68 5.99
C TYR A 650 -64.03 44.45 5.78
N LEU A 651 -63.45 43.25 5.68
CA LEU A 651 -64.15 41.97 5.51
C LEU A 651 -64.15 41.10 6.77
N HIS A 652 -63.81 41.68 7.94
CA HIS A 652 -63.96 41.07 9.25
C HIS A 652 -64.71 42.00 10.21
#